data_AF-A0A1G0NAA0-F1
#
_entry.id   AF-A0A1G0NAA0-F1
#
_cell.length_a   1.000
_cell.length_b   1.000
_cell.length_c   1.000
_cell.angle_alpha   90.00
_cell.angle_beta   90.00
_cell.angle_gamma   90.00
#
_symmetry.space_group_name_H-M   'P 1'
#
loop_
_entity.id
_entity.type
_entity.pdbx_description
1 polymer ?
#
loop_
_entity_poly.entity_id
_entity_poly.type
_entity_poly.pdbx_seq_one_letter_code
_entity_poly.pdbx_strand_id
1 'polypeptide(L)'
;MFFRKIFLFLSLALLGLFSMQQALAATPNLTVRLIDHVSNAWLSGQEVHAYEKASDGTLTWRAVRTTDGNGQAQFDLDGLGSGKAFVLQAQPFGYWVKSDEVSTAGAYGFRVGKLQVKILDGQTGQGKGSQPVTVKRWQADGNHTWAMSATTDAQGWVKLDPPDAGKVAHVLTAVSPTDGQEKLSGQLWGGPAQQFVLGNAALVAQLQDGMSGAALPAQWMEAWEKVADGSLALRAKRKTDTAGVAKFDLDGLGAGRVYLLKAQPYLQAVSSGELTTTAGTYPLKAGKLQVQILDGRNGTPYAWSDVTLLEKQVDGSLKWNAKVRTDGTGLLKMDPAQLGARPYVLRAVSMVDGTQKDSPEYAAGGSYSFTVGGAGLTVRLIDHVSNAWLSGQEVHAYEKASDGTLTWRAVRTTDGNGQAQFDLDGLGSGKAFVLQAQPFGYWVKSDEVSTAGAYGFRVGTTQVTLTDADNAAPLVGKTITALEKLPTGALRWAMQGTTNAQGQAKFDLEGLGKGAVYVLRASNPFADGKDYYSNLLTWQGAFAFALKNGKTNEPDKVLPVVHISFPAQADQVVAGGFRLYGTASDDVAMKEVRVVLTLPSGAVLDLPASFNAGNQTWTLDTGALSNPAPGTLHVVVKAVDKSQNVSEVGLDLSLVNDTTPPVIAVSSPVDGSAVPTGAFLVSGALTDNTLLPTLTAKVSGGGLASAEERAIEVAAGSGRWAVMVAPDAAFTTSAITLTLTARDGAGNTTAKVLKLYPGDVYRQAWHVLQRTGFSGGPEQLAEVVQTGPVNYLQQQLSPITLDDSAFASRQAGWLDSGGYMETDYLRHALYSRKQLQEVMTWFWDNHFSTYFYKHGVSAYELDEGAAFRTHALGNFRDLLGISAKSPAMLYTLDGVTSHMGNPNENYARELMELHTLGVVGGYTQTDVEEVARAFTGWTVKDGAFYFNAGKHDNGAKLVLGTPLAASGGLMDGEGVLDMLARHASTANRLCSKLVTLFVSDAPVAGLVSRCSATFLAQADAPDQIAQVVWTILNSPEFLGSTYRGQKFKTPLELAVDSTRNLGGESSGDDLALELPKMGMGLYTNSSPTGYAETGDRWISSGQLLSRIRFLDRLLAATPASGTTPVNLLAKAQARGMETAEGVVGYLLQLSLGPTATKAQRELGLSILTQDGALPYFNWSPDAEVRLRQLEKAIMALPEYQYQ
;
A
#
# COMPACT_ATOMS: atom_id res chain seq x y z
N MET A 1 2.09 -38.87 26.69
CA MET A 1 1.36 -39.74 25.72
C MET A 1 -0.06 -39.15 25.60
N PHE A 2 -0.50 -38.39 24.59
CA PHE A 2 -0.26 -38.39 23.12
C PHE A 2 -1.13 -39.48 22.35
N PHE A 3 -2.44 -39.15 22.00
CA PHE A 3 -3.42 -39.62 20.91
C PHE A 3 -4.64 -40.81 21.15
N ARG A 4 -6.15 -40.67 21.27
CA ARG A 4 -7.62 -41.52 20.89
C ARG A 4 -9.69 -41.77 21.51
N LYS A 5 -11.17 -41.51 22.55
CA LYS A 5 -13.31 -41.55 23.00
C LYS A 5 -15.11 -41.67 24.39
N ILE A 6 -16.83 -41.62 25.01
CA ILE A 6 -18.94 -41.30 25.45
C ILE A 6 -20.87 -41.65 26.64
N PHE A 7 -22.57 -41.20 27.09
CA PHE A 7 -24.63 -41.38 27.81
C PHE A 7 -26.45 -41.37 29.20
N LEU A 8 -28.25 -41.22 29.46
CA LEU A 8 -30.22 -41.42 30.39
C LEU A 8 -32.12 -40.92 31.54
N PHE A 9 -33.84 -41.27 32.04
CA PHE A 9 -35.76 -40.82 32.97
C PHE A 9 -37.87 -41.27 33.73
N LEU A 10 -39.40 -40.83 34.62
CA LEU A 10 -41.51 -41.02 35.16
C LEU A 10 -43.34 -40.83 36.53
N SER A 11 -45.14 -40.84 36.83
CA SER A 11 -46.91 -40.75 38.09
C SER A 11 -49.17 -40.68 38.52
N LEU A 12 -50.61 -40.75 39.63
CA LEU A 12 -52.74 -40.63 40.11
C LEU A 12 -54.55 -40.68 41.52
N ALA A 13 -56.33 -40.51 41.86
CA ALA A 13 -58.10 -40.56 43.14
C ALA A 13 -60.35 -40.40 43.60
N LEU A 14 -61.79 -40.53 44.72
CA LEU A 14 -63.91 -40.35 45.23
C LEU A 14 -65.74 -40.55 46.61
N LEU A 15 -67.49 -40.25 47.02
CA LEU A 15 -69.32 -40.56 48.18
C LEU A 15 -71.47 -40.22 48.97
N GLY A 16 -73.00 -40.21 49.97
CA GLY A 16 -75.09 -40.07 50.54
C GLY A 16 -76.90 -39.53 51.83
N LEU A 17 -78.59 -39.80 52.48
CA LEU A 17 -80.51 -39.23 53.38
C LEU A 17 -82.42 -39.52 54.61
N PHE A 18 -84.03 -38.93 55.26
CA PHE A 18 -85.87 -39.12 56.39
C PHE A 18 -87.86 -38.38 57.26
N SER A 19 -89.43 -38.65 58.13
CA SER A 19 -91.28 -38.03 59.08
C SER A 19 -93.23 -38.38 60.19
N MET A 20 -94.80 -37.80 60.90
CA MET A 20 -96.57 -37.97 62.13
C MET A 20 -98.75 -37.63 62.70
N GLN A 21 -100.08 -37.51 63.91
CA GLN A 21 -102.15 -37.32 64.48
C GLN A 21 -103.84 -37.05 65.96
N GLN A 22 -105.58 -36.73 66.36
CA GLN A 22 -107.32 -36.26 67.60
C GLN A 22 -109.31 -35.26 68.07
N ALA A 23 -110.40 -34.07 68.82
CA ALA A 23 -112.20 -33.02 69.13
C ALA A 23 -113.93 -32.25 70.27
N LEU A 24 -115.23 -31.06 70.46
CA LEU A 24 -116.93 -30.29 71.42
C LEU A 24 -118.63 -28.88 71.59
N ALA A 25 -119.95 -28.16 72.52
CA ALA A 25 -121.59 -27.08 72.68
C ALA A 25 -122.32 -25.49 73.16
N ALA A 26 -123.39 -24.89 72.47
CA ALA A 26 -124.37 -23.76 72.82
C ALA A 26 -124.31 -22.33 72.18
N THR A 27 -123.52 -21.36 72.66
CA THR A 27 -123.04 -20.23 71.82
C THR A 27 -122.16 -20.78 70.67
N PRO A 28 -121.93 -20.06 69.56
CA PRO A 28 -121.25 -20.62 68.39
C PRO A 28 -119.71 -20.65 68.52
N ASN A 29 -119.12 -21.85 68.46
CA ASN A 29 -117.68 -22.09 68.68
C ASN A 29 -116.86 -22.44 67.41
N LEU A 30 -115.54 -22.22 67.47
CA LEU A 30 -114.56 -22.56 66.44
C LEU A 30 -113.80 -23.85 66.74
N THR A 31 -113.48 -24.64 65.71
CA THR A 31 -112.59 -25.82 65.79
C THR A 31 -111.44 -25.71 64.78
N VAL A 32 -110.22 -25.47 65.26
CA VAL A 32 -109.00 -25.46 64.43
C VAL A 32 -108.43 -26.88 64.33
N ARG A 33 -107.83 -27.27 63.19
CA ARG A 33 -106.97 -28.46 63.02
C ARG A 33 -105.60 -28.07 62.44
N LEU A 34 -104.50 -28.38 63.13
CA LEU A 34 -103.11 -28.13 62.66
C LEU A 34 -102.51 -29.32 61.88
N ILE A 35 -101.82 -29.06 60.76
CA ILE A 35 -101.43 -30.07 59.77
C ILE A 35 -100.04 -29.77 59.13
N ASP A 36 -99.16 -30.77 59.00
CA ASP A 36 -97.94 -30.66 58.18
C ASP A 36 -98.30 -30.66 56.68
N HIS A 37 -97.82 -29.66 55.94
CA HIS A 37 -98.21 -29.39 54.56
C HIS A 37 -97.74 -30.47 53.58
N VAL A 38 -96.55 -31.03 53.79
CA VAL A 38 -95.89 -31.98 52.87
C VAL A 38 -96.29 -33.43 53.18
N SER A 39 -96.49 -33.78 54.45
CA SER A 39 -96.86 -35.14 54.88
C SER A 39 -98.35 -35.34 55.17
N ASN A 40 -99.16 -34.27 55.23
CA ASN A 40 -100.57 -34.26 55.65
C ASN A 40 -100.85 -34.76 57.09
N ALA A 41 -99.81 -35.05 57.87
CA ALA A 41 -99.86 -35.42 59.28
C ALA A 41 -100.62 -34.37 60.13
N TRP A 42 -101.52 -34.79 61.04
CA TRP A 42 -102.15 -33.86 61.99
C TRP A 42 -101.25 -33.66 63.20
N LEU A 43 -101.04 -32.41 63.63
CA LEU A 43 -100.00 -32.07 64.60
C LEU A 43 -100.57 -31.89 66.01
N SER A 44 -100.50 -32.95 66.81
CA SER A 44 -100.94 -33.03 68.21
C SER A 44 -100.04 -32.29 69.19
N GLY A 45 -100.59 -31.86 70.33
CA GLY A 45 -99.81 -31.27 71.44
C GLY A 45 -99.17 -29.91 71.13
N GLN A 46 -99.59 -29.25 70.05
CA GLN A 46 -99.06 -27.96 69.60
C GLN A 46 -99.92 -26.83 70.13
N GLU A 47 -99.34 -25.77 70.70
CA GLU A 47 -100.12 -24.59 71.05
C GLU A 47 -100.59 -23.85 69.79
N VAL A 48 -101.90 -23.67 69.67
CA VAL A 48 -102.51 -22.73 68.73
C VAL A 48 -102.96 -21.50 69.51
N HIS A 49 -102.37 -20.36 69.19
CA HIS A 49 -102.69 -19.06 69.78
C HIS A 49 -103.63 -18.30 68.85
N ALA A 50 -104.83 -17.95 69.33
CA ALA A 50 -105.82 -17.16 68.61
C ALA A 50 -105.75 -15.69 69.05
N TYR A 51 -105.63 -14.81 68.06
CA TYR A 51 -105.59 -13.35 68.21
C TYR A 51 -106.77 -12.74 67.46
N GLU A 52 -107.55 -11.87 68.09
CA GLU A 52 -108.51 -11.00 67.38
C GLU A 52 -107.72 -9.97 66.57
N LYS A 53 -108.11 -9.79 65.30
CA LYS A 53 -107.50 -8.84 64.38
C LYS A 53 -108.40 -7.61 64.27
N ALA A 54 -107.89 -6.46 64.71
CA ALA A 54 -108.55 -5.17 64.50
C ALA A 54 -108.43 -4.74 63.02
N SER A 55 -109.22 -3.75 62.60
CA SER A 55 -109.32 -3.30 61.20
C SER A 55 -108.04 -2.63 60.66
N ASP A 56 -107.14 -2.20 61.54
CA ASP A 56 -105.77 -1.74 61.23
C ASP A 56 -104.77 -2.90 61.03
N GLY A 57 -105.19 -4.15 61.30
CA GLY A 57 -104.36 -5.35 61.26
C GLY A 57 -103.74 -5.73 62.61
N THR A 58 -103.95 -4.96 63.68
CA THR A 58 -103.35 -5.20 65.00
C THR A 58 -103.93 -6.48 65.63
N LEU A 59 -103.04 -7.42 65.99
CA LEU A 59 -103.39 -8.72 66.56
C LEU A 59 -103.40 -8.65 68.09
N THR A 60 -104.59 -8.65 68.68
CA THR A 60 -104.79 -8.70 70.14
C THR A 60 -105.03 -10.14 70.58
N TRP A 61 -104.21 -10.67 71.50
CA TRP A 61 -104.39 -12.05 71.99
C TRP A 61 -105.77 -12.25 72.64
N ARG A 62 -106.34 -13.44 72.47
CA ARG A 62 -107.66 -13.82 73.02
C ARG A 62 -107.65 -15.13 73.77
N ALA A 63 -107.03 -16.16 73.19
CA ALA A 63 -106.97 -17.47 73.79
C ALA A 63 -105.80 -18.29 73.23
N VAL A 64 -105.25 -19.17 74.04
CA VAL A 64 -104.44 -20.31 73.59
C VAL A 64 -105.24 -21.59 73.82
N ARG A 65 -105.07 -22.54 72.91
CA ARG A 65 -105.53 -23.92 73.05
C ARG A 65 -104.46 -24.82 72.48
N THR A 66 -103.94 -25.72 73.30
CA THR A 66 -103.13 -26.84 72.80
C THR A 66 -104.01 -27.68 71.90
N THR A 67 -103.48 -28.10 70.76
CA THR A 67 -104.13 -29.14 69.97
C THR A 67 -104.19 -30.39 70.83
N ASP A 68 -105.36 -31.00 70.85
CA ASP A 68 -105.54 -32.34 71.39
C ASP A 68 -104.76 -33.31 70.47
N GLY A 69 -105.14 -34.58 70.35
CA GLY A 69 -104.53 -35.31 69.25
C GLY A 69 -104.73 -34.64 67.86
N ASN A 70 -105.90 -34.08 67.42
CA ASN A 70 -106.37 -34.07 65.96
C ASN A 70 -105.68 -33.01 65.17
N GLY A 71 -104.55 -32.56 65.66
CA GLY A 71 -104.26 -31.16 65.66
C GLY A 71 -105.45 -30.34 66.13
N GLN A 72 -106.45 -30.84 66.88
CA GLN A 72 -107.70 -30.09 67.09
C GLN A 72 -107.72 -29.26 68.37
N ALA A 73 -108.05 -27.99 68.19
CA ALA A 73 -108.12 -27.00 69.24
C ALA A 73 -109.45 -26.25 69.11
N GLN A 74 -110.28 -26.30 70.16
CA GLN A 74 -111.58 -25.62 70.17
C GLN A 74 -111.56 -24.33 70.97
N PHE A 75 -112.08 -23.27 70.35
CA PHE A 75 -112.13 -21.93 70.90
C PHE A 75 -113.58 -21.42 70.90
N ASP A 76 -114.04 -20.96 72.06
CA ASP A 76 -115.11 -19.98 72.15
C ASP A 76 -114.45 -18.59 72.07
N LEU A 77 -114.93 -17.71 71.20
CA LEU A 77 -114.31 -16.43 70.85
C LEU A 77 -115.39 -15.36 70.70
N ASP A 78 -115.46 -14.43 71.66
CA ASP A 78 -116.47 -13.38 71.69
C ASP A 78 -116.49 -12.53 70.40
N GLY A 79 -117.67 -12.44 69.80
CA GLY A 79 -117.96 -11.73 68.54
C GLY A 79 -117.54 -12.47 67.26
N LEU A 80 -117.09 -13.73 67.34
CA LEU A 80 -116.92 -14.59 66.16
C LEU A 80 -118.26 -14.81 65.45
N GLY A 81 -118.25 -14.81 64.11
CA GLY A 81 -119.47 -14.91 63.30
C GLY A 81 -120.39 -13.67 63.37
N SER A 82 -120.04 -12.65 64.16
CA SER A 82 -120.80 -11.40 64.32
C SER A 82 -119.97 -10.15 63.98
N GLY A 83 -118.92 -10.33 63.16
CA GLY A 83 -118.19 -9.24 62.50
C GLY A 83 -116.70 -9.14 62.84
N LYS A 84 -116.23 -9.82 63.89
CA LYS A 84 -114.80 -9.89 64.21
C LYS A 84 -114.07 -10.96 63.40
N ALA A 85 -112.77 -10.76 63.22
CA ALA A 85 -111.85 -11.69 62.57
C ALA A 85 -110.66 -12.03 63.47
N PHE A 86 -110.06 -13.19 63.25
CA PHE A 86 -109.00 -13.75 64.09
C PHE A 86 -107.88 -14.35 63.23
N VAL A 87 -106.65 -14.37 63.76
CA VAL A 87 -105.49 -15.05 63.16
C VAL A 87 -104.91 -16.02 64.19
N LEU A 88 -104.54 -17.21 63.71
CA LEU A 88 -104.01 -18.30 64.52
C LEU A 88 -102.49 -18.40 64.33
N GLN A 89 -101.75 -18.80 65.35
CA GLN A 89 -100.29 -18.95 65.29
C GLN A 89 -99.84 -20.23 66.01
N ALA A 90 -98.84 -20.93 65.46
CA ALA A 90 -98.26 -22.17 66.00
C ALA A 90 -96.76 -22.29 65.65
N GLN A 91 -95.98 -23.05 66.44
CA GLN A 91 -94.52 -23.17 66.29
C GLN A 91 -94.03 -24.65 66.12
N PRO A 92 -94.43 -25.36 65.05
CA PRO A 92 -94.17 -26.81 64.93
C PRO A 92 -92.73 -27.17 64.50
N PHE A 93 -92.00 -26.24 63.86
CA PHE A 93 -90.64 -26.47 63.35
C PHE A 93 -89.60 -25.49 63.92
N GLY A 94 -89.81 -25.06 65.17
CA GLY A 94 -88.92 -24.13 65.87
C GLY A 94 -89.09 -22.65 65.49
N TYR A 95 -89.82 -22.33 64.43
CA TYR A 95 -90.22 -20.97 64.06
C TYR A 95 -91.75 -20.80 64.04
N TRP A 96 -92.24 -19.62 64.44
CA TRP A 96 -93.67 -19.31 64.45
C TRP A 96 -94.22 -19.15 63.03
N VAL A 97 -95.28 -19.89 62.73
CA VAL A 97 -96.08 -19.73 61.51
C VAL A 97 -97.42 -19.11 61.88
N LYS A 98 -97.98 -18.29 60.98
CA LYS A 98 -99.31 -17.68 61.11
C LYS A 98 -100.27 -18.29 60.10
N SER A 99 -101.54 -18.41 60.47
CA SER A 99 -102.61 -18.86 59.58
C SER A 99 -103.11 -17.73 58.67
N ASP A 100 -103.98 -18.10 57.72
CA ASP A 100 -104.90 -17.14 57.11
C ASP A 100 -105.98 -16.71 58.13
N GLU A 101 -106.79 -15.73 57.76
CA GLU A 101 -107.76 -15.08 58.66
C GLU A 101 -109.08 -15.86 58.79
N VAL A 102 -109.63 -15.89 60.00
CA VAL A 102 -110.81 -16.69 60.37
C VAL A 102 -111.83 -15.80 61.10
N SER A 103 -113.01 -15.61 60.51
CA SER A 103 -114.07 -14.71 61.05
C SER A 103 -115.41 -15.39 61.32
N THR A 104 -115.55 -16.67 60.97
CA THR A 104 -116.77 -17.47 61.14
C THR A 104 -116.54 -18.64 62.10
N ALA A 105 -117.60 -19.02 62.82
CA ALA A 105 -117.62 -20.28 63.59
C ALA A 105 -117.70 -21.49 62.63
N GLY A 106 -117.10 -22.62 63.02
CA GLY A 106 -116.98 -23.80 62.14
C GLY A 106 -115.65 -24.54 62.33
N ALA A 107 -115.19 -25.22 61.28
CA ALA A 107 -113.92 -25.95 61.26
C ALA A 107 -112.89 -25.28 60.33
N TYR A 108 -111.65 -25.09 60.79
CA TYR A 108 -110.56 -24.47 60.04
C TYR A 108 -109.29 -25.36 60.04
N GLY A 109 -108.63 -25.50 58.88
CA GLY A 109 -107.40 -26.31 58.74
C GLY A 109 -106.16 -25.45 58.50
N PHE A 110 -105.22 -25.45 59.46
CA PHE A 110 -104.00 -24.66 59.45
C PHE A 110 -102.80 -25.53 59.00
N ARG A 111 -102.07 -25.11 57.96
CA ARG A 111 -100.97 -25.89 57.33
C ARG A 111 -99.59 -25.24 57.41
N VAL A 112 -98.55 -26.04 57.68
CA VAL A 112 -97.17 -25.62 57.96
C VAL A 112 -96.11 -26.54 57.32
N GLY A 113 -94.93 -26.05 56.91
CA GLY A 113 -93.80 -26.87 56.43
C GLY A 113 -93.67 -26.99 54.90
N LYS A 114 -93.82 -25.89 54.15
CA LYS A 114 -94.06 -25.87 52.69
C LYS A 114 -92.88 -26.23 51.77
N LEU A 115 -91.62 -26.18 52.24
CA LEU A 115 -90.41 -26.48 51.44
C LEU A 115 -89.47 -27.43 52.18
N GLN A 116 -88.71 -28.25 51.46
CA GLN A 116 -87.68 -29.14 52.02
C GLN A 116 -86.45 -29.27 51.09
N VAL A 117 -85.24 -29.28 51.65
CA VAL A 117 -83.97 -29.37 50.89
C VAL A 117 -82.95 -30.22 51.64
N LYS A 118 -82.10 -30.96 50.93
CA LYS A 118 -80.89 -31.60 51.45
C LYS A 118 -79.61 -30.94 50.96
N ILE A 119 -78.64 -30.72 51.85
CA ILE A 119 -77.28 -30.30 51.49
C ILE A 119 -76.35 -31.51 51.47
N LEU A 120 -75.51 -31.59 50.44
CA LEU A 120 -74.49 -32.61 50.25
C LEU A 120 -73.09 -32.00 50.15
N ASP A 121 -72.11 -32.74 50.61
CA ASP A 121 -70.68 -32.45 50.45
C ASP A 121 -70.16 -32.96 49.10
N GLY A 122 -69.39 -32.16 48.35
CA GLY A 122 -69.01 -32.46 46.97
C GLY A 122 -67.85 -33.44 46.79
N GLN A 123 -67.02 -33.64 47.82
CA GLN A 123 -65.92 -34.62 47.78
C GLN A 123 -66.40 -36.00 48.28
N THR A 124 -67.33 -36.00 49.23
CA THR A 124 -67.79 -37.20 49.93
C THR A 124 -69.24 -37.56 49.65
N GLY A 125 -70.02 -36.77 48.90
CA GLY A 125 -71.44 -36.99 48.55
C GLY A 125 -72.44 -37.11 49.71
N GLN A 126 -72.00 -37.08 50.97
CA GLN A 126 -72.83 -37.32 52.16
C GLN A 126 -73.62 -36.09 52.59
N GLY A 127 -74.67 -36.31 53.38
CA GLY A 127 -75.49 -35.25 53.98
C GLY A 127 -74.70 -34.32 54.90
N LYS A 128 -74.74 -33.02 54.62
CA LYS A 128 -73.98 -32.00 55.38
C LYS A 128 -74.86 -31.37 56.46
N GLY A 129 -74.85 -31.97 57.65
CA GLY A 129 -75.59 -31.49 58.81
C GLY A 129 -74.96 -30.28 59.51
N SER A 130 -75.75 -29.54 60.28
CA SER A 130 -75.36 -28.25 60.90
C SER A 130 -74.82 -27.20 59.92
N GLN A 131 -75.11 -27.33 58.63
CA GLN A 131 -74.71 -26.37 57.60
C GLN A 131 -75.63 -25.15 57.66
N PRO A 132 -75.11 -23.93 57.94
CA PRO A 132 -75.90 -22.71 57.79
C PRO A 132 -76.20 -22.49 56.30
N VAL A 133 -77.46 -22.20 56.00
CA VAL A 133 -77.94 -21.89 54.65
C VAL A 133 -78.79 -20.63 54.65
N THR A 134 -78.51 -19.74 53.70
CA THR A 134 -79.31 -18.52 53.52
C THR A 134 -80.25 -18.71 52.35
N VAL A 135 -81.55 -18.61 52.62
CA VAL A 135 -82.63 -18.71 51.64
C VAL A 135 -82.89 -17.31 51.09
N LYS A 136 -82.61 -17.12 49.80
CA LYS A 136 -82.81 -15.86 49.09
C LYS A 136 -83.99 -16.03 48.11
N ARG A 137 -84.97 -15.12 48.14
CA ARG A 137 -86.06 -15.02 47.16
C ARG A 137 -85.46 -14.60 45.81
N TRP A 138 -85.82 -15.33 44.75
CA TRP A 138 -85.42 -15.06 43.38
C TRP A 138 -86.23 -13.91 42.79
N GLN A 139 -85.60 -13.06 41.98
CA GLN A 139 -86.21 -11.93 41.27
C GLN A 139 -86.15 -12.11 39.75
N ALA A 140 -87.04 -11.47 39.00
CA ALA A 140 -87.22 -11.72 37.57
C ALA A 140 -86.02 -11.31 36.69
N ASP A 141 -85.12 -10.48 37.23
CA ASP A 141 -83.84 -10.06 36.65
C ASP A 141 -82.66 -11.02 36.97
N GLY A 142 -82.89 -12.04 37.81
CA GLY A 142 -81.86 -12.95 38.30
C GLY A 142 -81.16 -12.50 39.58
N ASN A 143 -81.60 -11.41 40.23
CA ASN A 143 -81.12 -11.02 41.56
C ASN A 143 -81.80 -11.79 42.69
N HIS A 144 -81.19 -11.68 43.88
CA HIS A 144 -81.50 -12.52 45.04
C HIS A 144 -81.57 -11.69 46.32
N THR A 145 -82.76 -11.57 46.91
CA THR A 145 -82.97 -10.87 48.20
C THR A 145 -83.18 -11.86 49.33
N TRP A 146 -82.59 -11.60 50.50
CA TRP A 146 -82.77 -12.44 51.70
C TRP A 146 -84.25 -12.64 52.04
N ALA A 147 -84.65 -13.89 52.35
CA ALA A 147 -86.03 -14.25 52.72
C ALA A 147 -86.10 -14.91 54.10
N MET A 148 -85.19 -15.85 54.37
CA MET A 148 -84.94 -16.41 55.70
C MET A 148 -83.55 -17.06 55.76
N SER A 149 -83.05 -17.37 56.96
CA SER A 149 -81.89 -18.25 57.15
C SER A 149 -82.30 -19.45 58.00
N ALA A 150 -81.66 -20.58 57.77
CA ALA A 150 -81.89 -21.82 58.51
C ALA A 150 -80.59 -22.63 58.61
N THR A 151 -80.62 -23.72 59.38
CA THR A 151 -79.51 -24.66 59.54
C THR A 151 -80.03 -26.07 59.29
N THR A 152 -79.23 -26.93 58.66
CA THR A 152 -79.62 -28.33 58.44
C THR A 152 -79.58 -29.17 59.71
N ASP A 153 -80.48 -30.16 59.81
CA ASP A 153 -80.42 -31.23 60.81
C ASP A 153 -79.16 -32.09 60.65
N ALA A 154 -78.92 -33.05 61.55
CA ALA A 154 -77.72 -33.89 61.53
C ALA A 154 -77.58 -34.72 60.23
N GLN A 155 -78.70 -35.02 59.56
CA GLN A 155 -78.76 -35.76 58.31
C GLN A 155 -78.55 -34.88 57.07
N GLY A 156 -78.55 -33.55 57.22
CA GLY A 156 -78.38 -32.56 56.15
C GLY A 156 -79.68 -32.02 55.55
N TRP A 157 -80.84 -32.27 56.16
CA TRP A 157 -82.15 -31.76 55.72
C TRP A 157 -82.53 -30.43 56.39
N VAL A 158 -83.40 -29.67 55.74
CA VAL A 158 -84.09 -28.53 56.34
C VAL A 158 -85.53 -28.43 55.81
N LYS A 159 -86.50 -28.12 56.69
CA LYS A 159 -87.88 -27.73 56.33
C LYS A 159 -88.05 -26.21 56.52
N LEU A 160 -88.79 -25.57 55.62
CA LEU A 160 -88.85 -24.11 55.51
C LEU A 160 -90.27 -23.61 55.15
N ASP A 161 -90.67 -22.46 55.72
CA ASP A 161 -91.85 -21.69 55.33
C ASP A 161 -91.48 -20.20 55.12
N PRO A 162 -90.74 -19.85 54.06
CA PRO A 162 -90.53 -18.44 53.74
C PRO A 162 -91.87 -17.76 53.39
N PRO A 163 -92.00 -16.44 53.60
CA PRO A 163 -93.13 -15.67 53.09
C PRO A 163 -93.35 -15.94 51.61
N ASP A 164 -94.62 -16.08 51.20
CA ASP A 164 -95.01 -16.44 49.83
C ASP A 164 -94.44 -17.77 49.27
N ALA A 165 -94.03 -18.70 50.13
CA ALA A 165 -93.78 -20.10 49.75
C ALA A 165 -94.98 -20.69 48.98
N GLY A 166 -94.72 -21.25 47.80
CA GLY A 166 -95.74 -21.71 46.84
C GLY A 166 -96.16 -20.67 45.79
N LYS A 167 -95.67 -19.42 45.86
CA LYS A 167 -95.95 -18.35 44.88
C LYS A 167 -94.72 -17.89 44.09
N VAL A 168 -93.52 -17.96 44.66
CA VAL A 168 -92.28 -17.44 44.06
C VAL A 168 -91.06 -18.34 44.32
N ALA A 169 -90.12 -18.35 43.37
CA ALA A 169 -88.83 -19.04 43.51
C ALA A 169 -87.99 -18.53 44.68
N HIS A 170 -87.25 -19.45 45.28
CA HIS A 170 -86.19 -19.21 46.25
C HIS A 170 -84.95 -20.04 45.88
N VAL A 171 -83.77 -19.66 46.38
CA VAL A 171 -82.51 -20.42 46.29
C VAL A 171 -81.82 -20.44 47.64
N LEU A 172 -80.98 -21.46 47.86
CA LEU A 172 -80.05 -21.51 48.98
C LEU A 172 -78.67 -21.04 48.53
N THR A 173 -77.94 -20.48 49.49
CA THR A 173 -76.55 -20.02 49.31
C THR A 173 -75.71 -20.44 50.51
N ALA A 174 -74.48 -20.90 50.22
CA ALA A 174 -73.51 -21.38 51.19
C ALA A 174 -72.09 -21.34 50.61
N VAL A 175 -71.07 -21.21 51.45
CA VAL A 175 -69.66 -21.09 51.01
C VAL A 175 -69.06 -22.46 50.68
N SER A 176 -68.35 -22.55 49.55
CA SER A 176 -67.57 -23.73 49.17
C SER A 176 -66.29 -23.84 50.01
N PRO A 177 -65.99 -25.00 50.63
CA PRO A 177 -64.74 -25.21 51.35
C PRO A 177 -63.51 -25.31 50.44
N THR A 178 -63.70 -25.47 49.11
CA THR A 178 -62.61 -25.73 48.16
C THR A 178 -61.87 -24.48 47.70
N ASP A 179 -62.60 -23.39 47.40
CA ASP A 179 -62.01 -22.10 46.99
C ASP A 179 -62.51 -20.89 47.81
N GLY A 180 -63.31 -21.14 48.86
CA GLY A 180 -63.77 -20.14 49.81
C GLY A 180 -64.86 -19.19 49.30
N GLN A 181 -65.49 -19.47 48.15
CA GLN A 181 -66.50 -18.57 47.55
C GLN A 181 -67.94 -19.00 47.85
N GLU A 182 -68.90 -18.06 47.85
CA GLU A 182 -70.34 -18.40 47.95
C GLU A 182 -70.80 -19.12 46.68
N LYS A 183 -71.46 -20.28 46.85
CA LYS A 183 -72.10 -21.08 45.81
C LYS A 183 -73.63 -21.01 45.98
N LEU A 184 -74.35 -21.11 44.86
CA LEU A 184 -75.80 -20.89 44.76
C LEU A 184 -76.51 -22.16 44.28
N SER A 185 -77.70 -22.46 44.81
CA SER A 185 -78.48 -23.67 44.46
C SER A 185 -79.37 -23.48 43.21
N GLY A 186 -79.97 -24.58 42.74
CA GLY A 186 -81.14 -24.51 41.86
C GLY A 186 -82.37 -23.90 42.56
N GLN A 187 -83.37 -23.51 41.76
CA GLN A 187 -84.59 -22.83 42.22
C GLN A 187 -85.59 -23.77 42.93
N LEU A 188 -86.24 -23.23 43.96
CA LEU A 188 -87.22 -23.88 44.81
C LEU A 188 -88.57 -23.15 44.75
N TRP A 189 -89.63 -23.84 44.32
CA TRP A 189 -90.96 -23.26 44.13
C TRP A 189 -92.04 -23.79 45.09
N GLY A 190 -91.86 -25.00 45.61
CA GLY A 190 -92.86 -25.77 46.37
C GLY A 190 -92.89 -27.21 45.88
N GLY A 191 -93.05 -28.19 46.78
CA GLY A 191 -93.12 -29.62 46.42
C GLY A 191 -92.05 -30.51 47.08
N PRO A 192 -91.70 -31.66 46.47
CA PRO A 192 -90.80 -32.65 47.05
C PRO A 192 -89.35 -32.16 47.14
N ALA A 193 -88.56 -32.82 47.98
CA ALA A 193 -87.29 -32.30 48.45
C ALA A 193 -86.15 -32.37 47.41
N GLN A 194 -85.37 -31.29 47.30
CA GLN A 194 -84.23 -31.17 46.37
C GLN A 194 -82.86 -31.38 47.04
N GLN A 195 -81.78 -31.44 46.25
CA GLN A 195 -80.38 -31.57 46.71
C GLN A 195 -79.51 -30.39 46.24
N PHE A 196 -78.47 -30.04 47.00
CA PHE A 196 -77.48 -29.01 46.66
C PHE A 196 -76.06 -29.42 47.12
N VAL A 197 -75.04 -29.24 46.28
CA VAL A 197 -73.68 -29.83 46.44
C VAL A 197 -72.59 -28.76 46.58
N LEU A 198 -71.73 -28.87 47.61
CA LEU A 198 -70.71 -27.88 47.96
C LEU A 198 -69.28 -28.47 48.01
N GLY A 199 -68.34 -27.88 47.28
CA GLY A 199 -66.90 -28.20 47.30
C GLY A 199 -66.47 -29.38 46.43
N ASN A 200 -66.01 -29.12 45.21
CA ASN A 200 -65.38 -30.16 44.36
C ASN A 200 -63.85 -30.22 44.62
N ALA A 201 -63.07 -30.79 43.69
CA ALA A 201 -61.60 -30.73 43.69
C ALA A 201 -61.08 -29.55 42.84
N ALA A 202 -60.00 -28.89 43.28
CA ALA A 202 -59.55 -27.62 42.69
C ALA A 202 -58.55 -27.78 41.52
N LEU A 203 -58.83 -27.15 40.37
CA LEU A 203 -57.85 -26.92 39.31
C LEU A 203 -56.85 -25.85 39.75
N VAL A 204 -55.55 -26.09 39.58
CA VAL A 204 -54.46 -25.21 40.04
C VAL A 204 -53.64 -24.72 38.83
N ALA A 205 -53.98 -23.55 38.30
CA ALA A 205 -53.26 -22.94 37.18
C ALA A 205 -51.99 -22.24 37.68
N GLN A 206 -50.84 -22.43 37.01
CA GLN A 206 -49.58 -21.75 37.35
C GLN A 206 -49.03 -20.99 36.14
N LEU A 207 -48.89 -19.67 36.23
CA LEU A 207 -48.43 -18.80 35.13
C LEU A 207 -46.92 -18.51 35.23
N GLN A 208 -46.19 -18.67 34.13
CA GLN A 208 -44.73 -18.52 34.05
C GLN A 208 -44.28 -17.78 32.77
N ASP A 209 -43.12 -17.10 32.81
CA ASP A 209 -42.43 -16.61 31.61
C ASP A 209 -41.82 -17.80 30.83
N GLY A 210 -41.95 -17.75 29.50
CA GLY A 210 -41.64 -18.86 28.59
C GLY A 210 -40.17 -19.16 28.41
N MET A 211 -39.28 -18.19 28.65
CA MET A 211 -37.83 -18.34 28.50
C MET A 211 -37.13 -18.61 29.83
N SER A 212 -37.45 -17.83 30.86
CA SER A 212 -36.84 -17.92 32.19
C SER A 212 -37.50 -18.95 33.12
N GLY A 213 -38.76 -19.32 32.86
CA GLY A 213 -39.56 -20.15 33.78
C GLY A 213 -40.00 -19.43 35.06
N ALA A 214 -39.69 -18.14 35.22
CA ALA A 214 -40.05 -17.37 36.41
C ALA A 214 -41.57 -17.25 36.55
N ALA A 215 -42.07 -17.33 37.80
CA ALA A 215 -43.49 -17.18 38.11
C ALA A 215 -43.99 -15.76 37.79
N LEU A 216 -45.23 -15.65 37.32
CA LEU A 216 -45.86 -14.37 36.94
C LEU A 216 -47.02 -14.02 37.90
N PRO A 217 -46.75 -13.22 38.95
CA PRO A 217 -47.72 -12.91 40.01
C PRO A 217 -48.68 -11.77 39.65
N ALA A 218 -49.79 -11.70 40.40
CA ALA A 218 -50.87 -10.70 40.30
C ALA A 218 -51.59 -10.60 38.93
N GLN A 219 -51.33 -11.54 38.02
CA GLN A 219 -51.91 -11.59 36.68
C GLN A 219 -53.32 -12.18 36.70
N TRP A 220 -54.18 -11.76 35.78
CA TRP A 220 -55.48 -12.39 35.63
C TRP A 220 -55.36 -13.75 34.95
N MET A 221 -55.91 -14.77 35.62
CA MET A 221 -56.13 -16.11 35.10
C MET A 221 -57.64 -16.35 34.98
N GLU A 222 -58.08 -16.85 33.83
CA GLU A 222 -59.49 -17.05 33.50
C GLU A 222 -59.76 -18.51 33.12
N ALA A 223 -60.69 -19.15 33.83
CA ALA A 223 -61.22 -20.46 33.50
C ALA A 223 -62.51 -20.32 32.66
N TRP A 224 -62.37 -20.54 31.37
CA TRP A 224 -63.46 -20.55 30.38
C TRP A 224 -63.92 -21.98 30.17
N GLU A 225 -65.22 -22.27 30.31
CA GLU A 225 -65.79 -23.53 29.82
C GLU A 225 -66.02 -23.43 28.31
N LYS A 226 -65.69 -24.49 27.56
CA LYS A 226 -66.20 -24.71 26.21
C LYS A 226 -67.54 -25.44 26.30
N VAL A 227 -68.62 -24.70 26.08
CA VAL A 227 -70.00 -25.24 26.13
C VAL A 227 -70.34 -25.97 24.83
N ALA A 228 -71.50 -26.65 24.80
CA ALA A 228 -71.83 -27.65 23.78
C ALA A 228 -71.94 -27.13 22.34
N ASP A 229 -72.15 -25.82 22.13
CA ASP A 229 -72.13 -25.17 20.82
C ASP A 229 -70.71 -24.79 20.34
N GLY A 230 -69.68 -25.09 21.15
CA GLY A 230 -68.28 -24.75 20.90
C GLY A 230 -67.88 -23.34 21.35
N SER A 231 -68.81 -22.51 21.82
CA SER A 231 -68.51 -21.19 22.37
C SER A 231 -67.84 -21.28 23.75
N LEU A 232 -67.21 -20.19 24.17
CA LEU A 232 -66.50 -20.11 25.44
C LEU A 232 -67.29 -19.25 26.44
N ALA A 233 -67.69 -19.86 27.56
CA ALA A 233 -68.36 -19.20 28.68
C ALA A 233 -67.40 -19.04 29.86
N LEU A 234 -67.12 -17.80 30.28
CA LEU A 234 -66.29 -17.55 31.47
C LEU A 234 -67.00 -18.11 32.72
N ARG A 235 -66.37 -19.08 33.40
CA ARG A 235 -66.93 -19.66 34.64
C ARG A 235 -66.27 -19.11 35.90
N ALA A 236 -64.97 -18.81 35.84
CA ALA A 236 -64.28 -18.15 36.94
C ALA A 236 -63.10 -17.32 36.47
N LYS A 237 -62.83 -16.23 37.18
CA LYS A 237 -61.65 -15.36 37.02
C LYS A 237 -61.01 -15.15 38.38
N ARG A 238 -59.68 -15.23 38.44
CA ARG A 238 -58.87 -15.13 39.67
C ARG A 238 -57.56 -14.40 39.34
N LYS A 239 -56.91 -13.79 40.32
CA LYS A 239 -55.51 -13.34 40.15
C LYS A 239 -54.55 -14.46 40.55
N THR A 240 -53.38 -14.49 39.94
CA THR A 240 -52.26 -15.32 40.39
C THR A 240 -51.64 -14.77 41.67
N ASP A 241 -51.27 -15.66 42.58
CA ASP A 241 -50.52 -15.34 43.80
C ASP A 241 -49.02 -15.07 43.52
N THR A 242 -48.22 -14.93 44.57
CA THR A 242 -46.76 -14.70 44.47
C THR A 242 -45.98 -15.86 43.84
N ALA A 243 -46.54 -17.07 43.79
CA ALA A 243 -45.97 -18.24 43.10
C ALA A 243 -46.49 -18.40 41.66
N GLY A 244 -47.28 -17.42 41.17
CA GLY A 244 -47.93 -17.45 39.87
C GLY A 244 -49.18 -18.32 39.84
N VAL A 245 -49.74 -18.72 40.99
CA VAL A 245 -50.78 -19.75 41.08
C VAL A 245 -52.19 -19.17 41.27
N ALA A 246 -53.18 -19.75 40.59
CA ALA A 246 -54.61 -19.47 40.77
C ALA A 246 -55.40 -20.78 40.89
N LYS A 247 -56.34 -20.86 41.85
CA LYS A 247 -57.16 -22.05 42.13
C LYS A 247 -58.62 -21.85 41.73
N PHE A 248 -59.26 -22.91 41.25
CA PHE A 248 -60.65 -22.90 40.78
C PHE A 248 -61.43 -24.15 41.21
N ASP A 249 -62.56 -23.97 41.91
CA ASP A 249 -63.60 -24.99 42.09
C ASP A 249 -64.50 -25.00 40.83
N LEU A 250 -64.40 -26.03 39.99
CA LEU A 250 -65.05 -26.09 38.67
C LEU A 250 -65.99 -27.29 38.56
N ASP A 251 -67.29 -27.02 38.56
CA ASP A 251 -68.33 -28.05 38.46
C ASP A 251 -68.17 -28.90 37.19
N GLY A 252 -68.16 -30.22 37.36
CA GLY A 252 -68.10 -31.21 36.26
C GLY A 252 -66.77 -31.29 35.51
N LEU A 253 -65.71 -30.63 35.98
CA LEU A 253 -64.34 -30.88 35.50
C LEU A 253 -63.95 -32.34 35.77
N GLY A 254 -63.45 -33.04 34.76
CA GLY A 254 -63.22 -34.50 34.83
C GLY A 254 -64.49 -35.35 34.72
N ALA A 255 -65.67 -34.75 34.62
CA ALA A 255 -66.97 -35.40 34.40
C ALA A 255 -67.63 -34.94 33.08
N GLY A 256 -66.82 -34.72 32.04
CA GLY A 256 -67.26 -34.43 30.67
C GLY A 256 -67.34 -32.95 30.28
N ARG A 257 -67.17 -31.99 31.20
CA ARG A 257 -67.10 -30.55 30.87
C ARG A 257 -65.67 -30.15 30.54
N VAL A 258 -65.51 -29.36 29.47
CA VAL A 258 -64.22 -28.97 28.91
C VAL A 258 -63.89 -27.52 29.29
N TYR A 259 -62.66 -27.25 29.73
CA TYR A 259 -62.22 -25.92 30.16
C TYR A 259 -60.95 -25.47 29.44
N LEU A 260 -60.71 -24.16 29.36
CA LEU A 260 -59.47 -23.54 28.92
C LEU A 260 -59.04 -22.46 29.93
N LEU A 261 -57.74 -22.37 30.17
CA LEU A 261 -57.10 -21.32 30.97
C LEU A 261 -56.57 -20.22 30.05
N LYS A 262 -56.87 -18.96 30.34
CA LYS A 262 -56.33 -17.80 29.62
C LYS A 262 -55.69 -16.78 30.57
N ALA A 263 -54.62 -16.16 30.10
CA ALA A 263 -53.92 -15.07 30.79
C ALA A 263 -53.28 -14.10 29.80
N GLN A 264 -53.02 -12.86 30.21
CA GLN A 264 -52.32 -11.86 29.38
C GLN A 264 -51.27 -11.10 30.22
N PRO A 265 -50.10 -11.70 30.48
CA PRO A 265 -49.02 -11.06 31.24
C PRO A 265 -48.18 -10.08 30.41
N TYR A 266 -48.27 -10.15 29.08
CA TYR A 266 -47.55 -9.31 28.12
C TYR A 266 -48.53 -8.68 27.13
N LEU A 267 -48.05 -7.92 26.15
CA LEU A 267 -48.90 -7.31 25.12
C LEU A 267 -49.74 -8.35 24.36
N GLN A 268 -49.29 -9.59 24.26
CA GLN A 268 -50.03 -10.72 23.69
C GLN A 268 -50.59 -11.64 24.79
N ALA A 269 -51.79 -12.17 24.57
CA ALA A 269 -52.44 -13.13 25.45
C ALA A 269 -51.99 -14.58 25.16
N VAL A 270 -52.00 -15.42 26.19
CA VAL A 270 -51.72 -16.86 26.12
C VAL A 270 -52.94 -17.67 26.55
N SER A 271 -53.16 -18.81 25.91
CA SER A 271 -54.21 -19.78 26.23
C SER A 271 -53.61 -21.17 26.42
N SER A 272 -54.18 -21.96 27.33
CA SER A 272 -53.99 -23.41 27.33
C SER A 272 -54.71 -24.04 26.12
N GLY A 273 -54.40 -25.31 25.87
CA GLY A 273 -55.31 -26.20 25.15
C GLY A 273 -56.54 -26.57 26.00
N GLU A 274 -57.39 -27.43 25.46
CA GLU A 274 -58.58 -27.94 26.15
C GLU A 274 -58.21 -28.89 27.31
N LEU A 275 -58.81 -28.62 28.48
CA LEU A 275 -58.64 -29.33 29.73
C LEU A 275 -59.89 -30.19 29.98
N THR A 276 -59.71 -31.50 30.02
CA THR A 276 -60.81 -32.49 30.05
C THR A 276 -60.75 -33.47 31.23
N THR A 277 -59.64 -33.48 31.97
CA THR A 277 -59.32 -34.45 33.02
C THR A 277 -59.52 -33.88 34.44
N THR A 278 -59.46 -34.77 35.43
CA THR A 278 -59.59 -34.46 36.86
C THR A 278 -58.58 -33.41 37.35
N ALA A 279 -58.98 -32.66 38.38
CA ALA A 279 -58.23 -31.58 39.03
C ALA A 279 -56.74 -31.88 39.33
N GLY A 280 -55.87 -30.89 39.07
CA GLY A 280 -54.43 -30.98 39.27
C GLY A 280 -53.72 -29.64 38.98
N THR A 281 -52.39 -29.63 38.95
CA THR A 281 -51.58 -28.43 38.65
C THR A 281 -51.26 -28.34 37.15
N TYR A 282 -51.50 -27.18 36.53
CA TYR A 282 -51.31 -26.95 35.10
C TYR A 282 -50.43 -25.71 34.83
N PRO A 283 -49.21 -25.87 34.27
CA PRO A 283 -48.33 -24.75 33.95
C PRO A 283 -48.68 -24.10 32.61
N LEU A 284 -48.88 -22.78 32.62
CA LEU A 284 -49.12 -21.94 31.45
C LEU A 284 -47.91 -21.02 31.23
N LYS A 285 -47.12 -21.27 30.17
CA LYS A 285 -45.91 -20.50 29.83
C LYS A 285 -46.19 -19.47 28.73
N ALA A 286 -45.83 -18.21 28.99
CA ALA A 286 -46.08 -17.06 28.11
C ALA A 286 -44.77 -16.41 27.60
N GLY A 287 -44.70 -16.09 26.31
CA GLY A 287 -43.55 -15.43 25.66
C GLY A 287 -42.43 -16.39 25.27
N LYS A 288 -42.74 -17.55 24.66
CA LYS A 288 -41.75 -18.54 24.19
C LYS A 288 -40.88 -18.07 23.02
N LEU A 289 -41.38 -17.17 22.18
CA LEU A 289 -40.60 -16.50 21.14
C LEU A 289 -40.36 -15.06 21.58
N GLN A 290 -39.09 -14.66 21.68
CA GLN A 290 -38.68 -13.32 22.07
C GLN A 290 -37.75 -12.74 20.99
N VAL A 291 -38.13 -11.61 20.37
CA VAL A 291 -37.36 -11.00 19.28
C VAL A 291 -37.09 -9.53 19.58
N GLN A 292 -35.82 -9.17 19.73
CA GLN A 292 -35.34 -7.81 19.87
C GLN A 292 -35.27 -7.15 18.49
N ILE A 293 -36.09 -6.13 18.25
CA ILE A 293 -36.12 -5.42 16.97
C ILE A 293 -35.39 -4.08 17.10
N LEU A 294 -34.55 -3.76 16.11
CA LEU A 294 -33.68 -2.57 16.07
C LEU A 294 -33.83 -1.80 14.75
N ASP A 295 -33.70 -0.47 14.80
CA ASP A 295 -33.60 0.41 13.63
C ASP A 295 -32.17 0.33 13.05
N GLY A 296 -32.04 -0.09 11.78
CA GLY A 296 -30.75 -0.28 11.11
C GLY A 296 -29.94 1.00 10.86
N ARG A 297 -30.56 2.18 11.02
CA ARG A 297 -29.89 3.48 10.84
C ARG A 297 -28.97 3.85 11.99
N ASN A 298 -29.24 3.32 13.19
CA ASN A 298 -28.63 3.79 14.44
C ASN A 298 -28.52 2.72 15.54
N GLY A 299 -29.01 1.50 15.32
CA GLY A 299 -29.02 0.41 16.30
C GLY A 299 -29.97 0.60 17.49
N THR A 300 -30.85 1.62 17.45
CA THR A 300 -31.79 1.89 18.55
C THR A 300 -32.99 0.93 18.53
N PRO A 301 -33.65 0.70 19.69
CA PRO A 301 -34.91 -0.03 19.75
C PRO A 301 -35.95 0.40 18.72
N TYR A 302 -36.48 -0.56 17.95
CA TYR A 302 -37.64 -0.36 17.07
C TYR A 302 -38.93 -0.33 17.92
N ALA A 303 -39.00 0.60 18.87
CA ALA A 303 -39.93 0.62 19.98
C ALA A 303 -41.36 1.02 19.55
N TRP A 304 -42.36 0.53 20.30
CA TRP A 304 -43.79 0.86 20.14
C TRP A 304 -44.32 0.76 18.70
N SER A 305 -43.71 -0.07 17.87
CA SER A 305 -43.91 -0.10 16.43
C SER A 305 -44.59 -1.39 16.01
N ASP A 306 -45.45 -1.26 15.00
CA ASP A 306 -46.24 -2.37 14.48
C ASP A 306 -45.40 -3.20 13.49
N VAL A 307 -45.40 -4.52 13.69
CA VAL A 307 -44.67 -5.51 12.90
C VAL A 307 -45.64 -6.62 12.51
N THR A 308 -45.55 -7.11 11.27
CA THR A 308 -46.40 -8.20 10.79
C THR A 308 -45.74 -9.54 11.09
N LEU A 309 -46.47 -10.43 11.76
CA LEU A 309 -46.07 -11.82 11.95
C LEU A 309 -46.59 -12.64 10.77
N LEU A 310 -45.67 -13.32 10.08
CA LEU A 310 -45.92 -14.15 8.91
C LEU A 310 -45.61 -15.61 9.27
N GLU A 311 -46.51 -16.53 8.92
CA GLU A 311 -46.29 -17.98 9.07
C GLU A 311 -45.85 -18.55 7.72
N LYS A 312 -44.65 -19.14 7.66
CA LYS A 312 -44.16 -19.77 6.44
C LYS A 312 -44.88 -21.11 6.22
N GLN A 313 -45.48 -21.25 5.05
CA GLN A 313 -46.18 -22.45 4.62
C GLN A 313 -45.21 -23.48 4.03
N VAL A 314 -45.68 -24.70 3.80
CA VAL A 314 -44.86 -25.84 3.32
C VAL A 314 -44.34 -25.62 1.89
N ASP A 315 -45.03 -24.82 1.08
CA ASP A 315 -44.61 -24.38 -0.26
C ASP A 315 -43.59 -23.22 -0.23
N GLY A 316 -43.21 -22.74 0.97
CA GLY A 316 -42.33 -21.60 1.16
C GLY A 316 -43.02 -20.23 1.18
N SER A 317 -44.33 -20.15 0.89
CA SER A 317 -45.07 -18.88 0.90
C SER A 317 -45.23 -18.30 2.32
N LEU A 318 -45.24 -16.98 2.44
CA LEU A 318 -45.43 -16.28 3.70
C LEU A 318 -46.90 -15.87 3.87
N LYS A 319 -47.61 -16.54 4.77
CA LYS A 319 -49.02 -16.27 5.08
C LYS A 319 -49.13 -15.26 6.22
N TRP A 320 -49.99 -14.25 6.08
CA TRP A 320 -50.32 -13.35 7.19
C TRP A 320 -50.91 -14.14 8.38
N ASN A 321 -50.31 -13.99 9.55
CA ASN A 321 -50.74 -14.65 10.78
C ASN A 321 -51.31 -13.64 11.80
N ALA A 322 -50.58 -12.57 12.08
CA ALA A 322 -51.01 -11.52 13.00
C ALA A 322 -50.30 -10.18 12.71
N LYS A 323 -50.84 -9.11 13.30
CA LYS A 323 -50.13 -7.83 13.47
C LYS A 323 -49.78 -7.68 14.94
N VAL A 324 -48.50 -7.60 15.26
CA VAL A 324 -47.95 -7.55 16.63
C VAL A 324 -47.20 -6.23 16.84
N ARG A 325 -47.06 -5.79 18.09
CA ARG A 325 -46.45 -4.49 18.42
C ARG A 325 -45.32 -4.65 19.42
N THR A 326 -44.17 -4.06 19.13
CA THR A 326 -43.02 -4.03 20.05
C THR A 326 -43.35 -3.24 21.32
N ASP A 327 -42.70 -3.60 22.42
CA ASP A 327 -42.71 -2.76 23.62
C ASP A 327 -41.75 -1.55 23.51
N GLY A 328 -41.61 -0.79 24.60
CA GLY A 328 -40.73 0.38 24.66
C GLY A 328 -39.24 0.08 24.55
N THR A 329 -38.83 -1.19 24.64
CA THR A 329 -37.45 -1.66 24.42
C THR A 329 -37.25 -2.25 23.02
N GLY A 330 -38.26 -2.21 22.15
CA GLY A 330 -38.20 -2.84 20.82
C GLY A 330 -38.36 -4.36 20.86
N LEU A 331 -38.69 -4.94 22.01
CA LEU A 331 -38.84 -6.37 22.20
C LEU A 331 -40.27 -6.82 21.85
N LEU A 332 -40.38 -7.94 21.15
CA LEU A 332 -41.61 -8.73 21.06
C LEU A 332 -41.49 -9.95 21.98
N LYS A 333 -42.54 -10.21 22.79
CA LYS A 333 -42.75 -11.50 23.47
C LYS A 333 -44.08 -12.10 23.02
N MET A 334 -44.06 -13.33 22.51
CA MET A 334 -45.25 -13.97 21.92
C MET A 334 -45.21 -15.51 21.99
N ASP A 335 -46.37 -16.13 21.75
CA ASP A 335 -46.55 -17.59 21.66
C ASP A 335 -47.32 -17.97 20.37
N PRO A 336 -46.70 -17.95 19.18
CA PRO A 336 -47.38 -18.31 17.93
C PRO A 336 -47.84 -19.77 17.96
N ALA A 337 -49.08 -20.03 17.53
CA ALA A 337 -49.75 -21.31 17.76
C ALA A 337 -49.11 -22.53 17.08
N GLN A 338 -48.28 -22.33 16.05
CA GLN A 338 -47.54 -23.40 15.35
C GLN A 338 -46.01 -23.35 15.61
N LEU A 339 -45.54 -22.58 16.60
CA LEU A 339 -44.12 -22.46 16.91
C LEU A 339 -43.51 -23.83 17.27
N GLY A 340 -42.42 -24.22 16.60
CA GLY A 340 -41.83 -25.55 16.69
C GLY A 340 -42.38 -26.58 15.68
N ALA A 341 -43.51 -26.29 15.04
CA ALA A 341 -44.07 -27.08 13.92
C ALA A 341 -43.94 -26.36 12.57
N ARG A 342 -43.94 -25.02 12.57
CA ARG A 342 -43.73 -24.15 11.39
C ARG A 342 -42.86 -22.93 11.76
N PRO A 343 -41.98 -22.47 10.86
CA PRO A 343 -41.22 -21.25 11.07
C PRO A 343 -42.05 -19.98 10.84
N TYR A 344 -41.72 -18.94 11.59
CA TYR A 344 -42.31 -17.61 11.47
C TYR A 344 -41.29 -16.58 10.98
N VAL A 345 -41.76 -15.57 10.26
CA VAL A 345 -40.98 -14.40 9.82
C VAL A 345 -41.65 -13.15 10.37
N LEU A 346 -40.86 -12.16 10.76
CA LEU A 346 -41.32 -10.83 11.13
C LEU A 346 -41.04 -9.85 9.99
N ARG A 347 -42.05 -9.06 9.64
CA ARG A 347 -41.98 -8.04 8.59
C ARG A 347 -42.22 -6.66 9.16
N ALA A 348 -41.23 -5.78 9.02
CA ALA A 348 -41.26 -4.41 9.48
C ALA A 348 -41.02 -3.44 8.32
N VAL A 349 -41.30 -2.15 8.52
CA VAL A 349 -41.06 -1.10 7.51
C VAL A 349 -39.74 -0.40 7.81
N SER A 350 -38.86 -0.34 6.81
CA SER A 350 -37.62 0.43 6.90
C SER A 350 -37.91 1.92 7.03
N MET A 351 -37.32 2.53 8.06
CA MET A 351 -37.36 3.98 8.24
C MET A 351 -36.31 4.72 7.38
N VAL A 352 -35.67 4.02 6.42
CA VAL A 352 -34.76 4.61 5.41
C VAL A 352 -35.53 5.04 4.17
N ASP A 353 -36.28 4.11 3.55
CA ASP A 353 -36.94 4.34 2.26
C ASP A 353 -38.39 3.81 2.18
N GLY A 354 -38.96 3.38 3.31
CA GLY A 354 -40.34 2.87 3.40
C GLY A 354 -40.55 1.45 2.87
N THR A 355 -39.50 0.74 2.44
CA THR A 355 -39.64 -0.66 1.99
C THR A 355 -39.95 -1.62 3.15
N GLN A 356 -40.65 -2.71 2.84
CA GLN A 356 -40.86 -3.80 3.80
C GLN A 356 -39.60 -4.68 3.83
N LYS A 357 -39.05 -4.91 5.04
CA LYS A 357 -37.92 -5.82 5.29
C LYS A 357 -38.41 -7.01 6.10
N ASP A 358 -37.95 -8.21 5.74
CA ASP A 358 -38.28 -9.48 6.38
C ASP A 358 -37.12 -9.99 7.24
N SER A 359 -37.45 -10.64 8.36
CA SER A 359 -36.47 -11.25 9.26
C SER A 359 -36.02 -12.65 8.82
N PRO A 360 -34.96 -13.20 9.45
CA PRO A 360 -34.71 -14.65 9.44
C PRO A 360 -35.91 -15.46 9.98
N GLU A 361 -35.90 -16.76 9.68
CA GLU A 361 -36.96 -17.71 10.04
C GLU A 361 -36.84 -18.24 11.48
N TYR A 362 -37.86 -17.99 12.32
CA TYR A 362 -37.95 -18.47 13.70
C TYR A 362 -38.67 -19.83 13.73
N ALA A 363 -37.92 -20.91 13.61
CA ALA A 363 -38.45 -22.27 13.65
C ALA A 363 -38.85 -22.76 15.06
N ALA A 364 -38.26 -22.18 16.12
CA ALA A 364 -38.42 -22.62 17.50
C ALA A 364 -38.55 -21.44 18.47
N GLY A 365 -38.90 -21.73 19.73
CA GLY A 365 -38.82 -20.76 20.82
C GLY A 365 -37.36 -20.42 21.16
N GLY A 366 -37.11 -19.18 21.56
CA GLY A 366 -35.78 -18.64 21.75
C GLY A 366 -35.75 -17.11 21.80
N SER A 367 -34.55 -16.57 22.04
CA SER A 367 -34.25 -15.14 21.96
C SER A 367 -33.50 -14.85 20.67
N TYR A 368 -34.00 -13.91 19.87
CA TYR A 368 -33.45 -13.53 18.57
C TYR A 368 -33.34 -12.01 18.42
N SER A 369 -32.61 -11.54 17.40
CA SER A 369 -32.53 -10.14 17.01
C SER A 369 -32.94 -9.93 15.55
N PHE A 370 -33.57 -8.81 15.24
CA PHE A 370 -33.96 -8.41 13.88
C PHE A 370 -33.70 -6.91 13.66
N THR A 371 -32.80 -6.59 12.74
CA THR A 371 -32.51 -5.21 12.34
C THR A 371 -33.33 -4.83 11.12
N VAL A 372 -34.03 -3.69 11.18
CA VAL A 372 -34.96 -3.22 10.15
C VAL A 372 -34.30 -2.13 9.32
N GLY A 373 -34.00 -2.44 8.06
CA GLY A 373 -33.24 -1.57 7.15
C GLY A 373 -31.75 -1.53 7.46
N GLY A 374 -31.00 -0.71 6.71
CA GLY A 374 -29.58 -0.46 6.94
C GLY A 374 -29.24 1.02 7.14
N ALA A 375 -27.97 1.36 6.95
CA ALA A 375 -27.55 2.74 6.77
C ALA A 375 -27.82 3.14 5.32
N GLY A 376 -28.71 4.12 5.11
CA GLY A 376 -29.20 4.47 3.77
C GLY A 376 -28.19 5.16 2.86
N LEU A 377 -28.38 5.00 1.55
CA LEU A 377 -27.71 5.78 0.52
C LEU A 377 -28.60 6.96 0.11
N THR A 378 -28.16 8.18 0.39
CA THR A 378 -28.79 9.40 -0.12
C THR A 378 -28.01 9.90 -1.32
N VAL A 379 -28.48 9.55 -2.51
CA VAL A 379 -27.94 10.07 -3.77
C VAL A 379 -28.46 11.49 -3.97
N ARG A 380 -27.61 12.44 -4.36
CA ARG A 380 -28.04 13.71 -4.97
C ARG A 380 -27.54 13.76 -6.41
N LEU A 381 -28.46 13.91 -7.36
CA LEU A 381 -28.14 14.06 -8.78
C LEU A 381 -27.84 15.53 -9.09
N ILE A 382 -26.66 15.79 -9.65
CA ILE A 382 -26.10 17.14 -9.79
C ILE A 382 -25.63 17.33 -11.24
N ASP A 383 -26.15 18.36 -11.93
CA ASP A 383 -25.53 18.84 -13.16
C ASP A 383 -24.14 19.38 -12.82
N HIS A 384 -23.09 18.71 -13.31
CA HIS A 384 -21.72 19.00 -12.94
C HIS A 384 -21.34 20.47 -13.20
N VAL A 385 -21.77 21.00 -14.35
CA VAL A 385 -21.29 22.29 -14.88
C VAL A 385 -22.08 23.47 -14.31
N SER A 386 -23.39 23.32 -14.08
CA SER A 386 -24.19 24.35 -13.42
C SER A 386 -24.21 24.23 -11.89
N ASN A 387 -23.78 23.09 -11.35
CA ASN A 387 -24.00 22.64 -9.97
C ASN A 387 -25.49 22.57 -9.55
N ALA A 388 -26.42 22.68 -10.49
CA ALA A 388 -27.84 22.60 -10.22
C ALA A 388 -28.26 21.18 -9.79
N TRP A 389 -29.20 21.09 -8.86
CA TRP A 389 -29.76 19.83 -8.40
C TRP A 389 -30.86 19.39 -9.37
N LEU A 390 -30.77 18.15 -9.87
CA LEU A 390 -31.66 17.66 -10.92
C LEU A 390 -32.83 16.89 -10.31
N SER A 391 -33.94 17.58 -10.07
CA SER A 391 -35.22 17.03 -9.60
C SER A 391 -35.99 16.29 -10.70
N GLY A 392 -36.84 15.32 -10.31
CA GLY A 392 -37.73 14.61 -11.22
C GLY A 392 -37.04 13.58 -12.13
N GLN A 393 -35.77 13.27 -11.88
CA GLN A 393 -34.97 12.32 -12.66
C GLN A 393 -35.00 10.94 -12.02
N GLU A 394 -35.11 9.88 -12.81
CA GLU A 394 -34.94 8.52 -12.30
C GLU A 394 -33.48 8.19 -12.06
N VAL A 395 -33.17 7.69 -10.86
CA VAL A 395 -31.91 7.05 -10.52
C VAL A 395 -32.18 5.56 -10.28
N HIS A 396 -31.52 4.71 -11.07
CA HIS A 396 -31.61 3.26 -11.02
C HIS A 396 -30.37 2.69 -10.32
N ALA A 397 -30.55 1.84 -9.32
CA ALA A 397 -29.46 1.19 -8.59
C ALA A 397 -29.30 -0.27 -9.03
N TYR A 398 -28.06 -0.65 -9.35
CA TYR A 398 -27.66 -1.99 -9.74
C TYR A 398 -26.63 -2.54 -8.75
N GLU A 399 -26.78 -3.77 -8.28
CA GLU A 399 -25.73 -4.51 -7.58
C GLU A 399 -24.71 -5.01 -8.61
N LYS A 400 -23.42 -4.80 -8.33
CA LYS A 400 -22.30 -5.22 -9.18
C LYS A 400 -21.67 -6.50 -8.62
N ALA A 401 -21.67 -7.56 -9.42
CA ALA A 401 -20.97 -8.81 -9.10
C ALA A 401 -19.46 -8.70 -9.40
N SER A 402 -18.67 -9.64 -8.86
CA SER A 402 -17.20 -9.64 -8.96
C SER A 402 -16.65 -9.84 -10.37
N ASP A 403 -17.47 -10.28 -11.31
CA ASP A 403 -17.21 -10.39 -12.75
C ASP A 403 -17.53 -9.10 -13.53
N GLY A 404 -18.11 -8.09 -12.85
CA GLY A 404 -18.61 -6.85 -13.45
C GLY A 404 -20.08 -6.87 -13.86
N THR A 405 -20.79 -7.99 -13.72
CA THR A 405 -22.21 -8.11 -14.09
C THR A 405 -23.09 -7.22 -13.22
N LEU A 406 -23.98 -6.43 -13.83
CA LEU A 406 -24.90 -5.51 -13.15
C LEU A 406 -26.30 -6.12 -13.03
N THR A 407 -26.80 -6.26 -11.80
CA THR A 407 -28.15 -6.76 -11.50
C THR A 407 -29.02 -5.64 -10.92
N TRP A 408 -30.15 -5.32 -11.55
CA TRP A 408 -31.05 -4.26 -11.06
C TRP A 408 -31.59 -4.56 -9.65
N ARG A 409 -31.76 -3.50 -8.84
CA ARG A 409 -32.24 -3.57 -7.46
C ARG A 409 -33.38 -2.62 -7.14
N ALA A 410 -33.29 -1.37 -7.59
CA ALA A 410 -34.29 -0.35 -7.29
C ALA A 410 -34.25 0.81 -8.29
N VAL A 411 -35.36 1.55 -8.39
CA VAL A 411 -35.41 2.89 -8.98
C VAL A 411 -35.99 3.87 -7.95
N ARG A 412 -35.50 5.11 -7.96
CA ARG A 412 -36.01 6.22 -7.16
C ARG A 412 -35.96 7.49 -8.01
N THR A 413 -37.06 8.23 -8.05
CA THR A 413 -37.09 9.56 -8.67
C THR A 413 -36.50 10.59 -7.69
N THR A 414 -35.72 11.54 -8.18
CA THR A 414 -35.16 12.62 -7.36
C THR A 414 -36.23 13.63 -6.93
N ASP A 415 -36.16 14.05 -5.66
CA ASP A 415 -37.05 15.07 -5.08
C ASP A 415 -36.72 16.50 -5.56
N GLY A 416 -37.40 17.50 -5.01
CA GLY A 416 -37.14 18.92 -5.28
C GLY A 416 -35.74 19.42 -4.88
N ASN A 417 -34.98 18.64 -4.09
CA ASN A 417 -33.59 18.89 -3.73
C ASN A 417 -32.60 18.07 -4.59
N GLY A 418 -33.09 17.42 -5.65
CA GLY A 418 -32.33 16.50 -6.49
C GLY A 418 -31.94 15.18 -5.79
N GLN A 419 -32.59 14.81 -4.68
CA GLN A 419 -32.20 13.69 -3.84
C GLN A 419 -33.08 12.44 -4.03
N ALA A 420 -32.44 11.27 -4.02
CA ALA A 420 -33.06 9.95 -4.10
C ALA A 420 -32.46 9.05 -3.00
N GLN A 421 -33.33 8.46 -2.16
CA GLN A 421 -32.90 7.63 -1.02
C GLN A 421 -33.16 6.14 -1.26
N PHE A 422 -32.16 5.31 -0.97
CA PHE A 422 -32.19 3.87 -1.18
C PHE A 422 -31.75 3.11 0.08
N ASP A 423 -32.46 2.03 0.42
CA ASP A 423 -32.08 1.06 1.45
C ASP A 423 -31.57 -0.25 0.81
N LEU A 424 -30.37 -0.19 0.25
CA LEU A 424 -29.77 -1.25 -0.57
C LEU A 424 -29.21 -2.41 0.27
N ASP A 425 -29.77 -3.61 0.11
CA ASP A 425 -29.43 -4.78 0.92
C ASP A 425 -27.96 -5.22 0.75
N GLY A 426 -27.16 -5.01 1.79
CA GLY A 426 -25.73 -5.35 1.87
C GLY A 426 -24.76 -4.20 1.59
N LEU A 427 -25.26 -2.98 1.40
CA LEU A 427 -24.43 -1.77 1.36
C LEU A 427 -23.71 -1.57 2.70
N GLY A 428 -22.42 -1.25 2.67
CA GLY A 428 -21.56 -1.17 3.85
C GLY A 428 -21.14 -2.54 4.42
N SER A 429 -21.66 -3.67 3.91
CA SER A 429 -21.30 -5.03 4.34
C SER A 429 -20.70 -5.87 3.19
N GLY A 430 -19.86 -5.25 2.37
CA GLY A 430 -19.07 -5.94 1.33
C GLY A 430 -19.70 -6.08 -0.05
N LYS A 431 -20.89 -5.51 -0.30
CA LYS A 431 -21.45 -5.39 -1.66
C LYS A 431 -21.13 -4.06 -2.32
N ALA A 432 -21.02 -4.10 -3.65
CA ALA A 432 -20.80 -2.96 -4.53
C ALA A 432 -22.06 -2.65 -5.36
N PHE A 433 -22.32 -1.37 -5.58
CA PHE A 433 -23.44 -0.89 -6.40
C PHE A 433 -22.98 0.14 -7.43
N VAL A 434 -23.70 0.22 -8.55
CA VAL A 434 -23.56 1.26 -9.58
C VAL A 434 -24.91 1.90 -9.83
N LEU A 435 -24.96 3.23 -9.84
CA LEU A 435 -26.15 4.02 -10.09
C LEU A 435 -26.20 4.41 -11.58
N GLN A 436 -27.40 4.56 -12.14
CA GLN A 436 -27.60 5.04 -13.50
C GLN A 436 -28.74 6.07 -13.58
N ALA A 437 -28.61 7.07 -14.44
CA ALA A 437 -29.63 8.11 -14.67
C ALA A 437 -29.60 8.60 -16.13
N GLN A 438 -30.70 9.16 -16.64
CA GLN A 438 -30.81 9.63 -18.04
C GLN A 438 -31.14 11.14 -18.20
N PRO A 439 -30.45 12.06 -17.48
CA PRO A 439 -30.84 13.47 -17.38
C PRO A 439 -30.73 14.26 -18.70
N PHE A 440 -29.85 13.84 -19.61
CA PHE A 440 -29.54 14.53 -20.86
C PHE A 440 -29.83 13.66 -22.10
N GLY A 441 -30.74 12.70 -21.97
CA GLY A 441 -31.18 11.83 -23.06
C GLY A 441 -30.32 10.58 -23.31
N TYR A 442 -29.13 10.49 -22.71
CA TYR A 442 -28.27 9.30 -22.67
C TYR A 442 -28.07 8.82 -21.22
N TRP A 443 -27.84 7.51 -21.06
CA TRP A 443 -27.62 6.90 -19.75
C TRP A 443 -26.20 7.18 -19.25
N VAL A 444 -26.11 7.73 -18.04
CA VAL A 444 -24.86 7.95 -17.30
C VAL A 444 -24.74 6.88 -16.21
N LYS A 445 -23.51 6.42 -15.94
CA LYS A 445 -23.19 5.54 -14.79
C LYS A 445 -22.44 6.32 -13.71
N SER A 446 -22.63 5.96 -12.45
CA SER A 446 -21.80 6.47 -11.35
C SER A 446 -20.48 5.70 -11.22
N ASP A 447 -19.55 6.26 -10.45
CA ASP A 447 -18.51 5.45 -9.79
C ASP A 447 -19.15 4.41 -8.84
N GLU A 448 -18.35 3.44 -8.40
CA GLU A 448 -18.82 2.35 -7.54
C GLU A 448 -19.13 2.83 -6.11
N VAL A 449 -20.30 2.44 -5.60
CA VAL A 449 -20.79 2.79 -4.25
C VAL A 449 -20.89 1.52 -3.41
N SER A 450 -20.01 1.38 -2.42
CA SER A 450 -19.96 0.24 -1.49
C SER A 450 -20.28 0.62 -0.03
N THR A 451 -20.36 1.93 0.26
CA THR A 451 -20.61 2.49 1.61
C THR A 451 -21.93 3.27 1.67
N ALA A 452 -22.51 3.32 2.87
CA ALA A 452 -23.68 4.16 3.17
C ALA A 452 -23.31 5.65 3.33
N GLY A 453 -24.31 6.54 3.24
CA GLY A 453 -24.14 7.98 3.44
C GLY A 453 -24.68 8.83 2.28
N ALA A 454 -24.13 10.03 2.12
CA ALA A 454 -24.50 10.94 1.03
C ALA A 454 -23.56 10.77 -0.17
N TYR A 455 -24.12 10.59 -1.37
CA TYR A 455 -23.37 10.41 -2.61
C TYR A 455 -23.77 11.44 -3.68
N GLY A 456 -22.81 12.24 -4.16
CA GLY A 456 -23.04 13.22 -5.21
C GLY A 456 -22.88 12.62 -6.60
N PHE A 457 -23.99 12.15 -7.20
CA PHE A 457 -23.99 11.65 -8.58
C PHE A 457 -23.94 12.84 -9.54
N ARG A 458 -22.73 13.21 -9.96
CA ARG A 458 -22.50 14.23 -10.99
C ARG A 458 -22.76 13.66 -12.39
N VAL A 459 -23.43 14.46 -13.22
CA VAL A 459 -23.87 14.14 -14.58
C VAL A 459 -23.78 15.39 -15.47
N GLY A 460 -23.67 15.22 -16.78
CA GLY A 460 -23.34 16.32 -17.70
C GLY A 460 -21.95 16.92 -17.42
N THR A 461 -21.00 16.05 -17.05
CA THR A 461 -19.61 16.37 -16.67
C THR A 461 -18.86 17.20 -17.71
N THR A 462 -19.24 17.11 -18.98
CA THR A 462 -18.66 17.89 -20.08
C THR A 462 -19.74 18.65 -20.82
N GLN A 463 -19.78 19.98 -20.70
CA GLN A 463 -20.66 20.86 -21.48
C GLN A 463 -19.86 21.53 -22.60
N VAL A 464 -20.25 21.31 -23.85
CA VAL A 464 -19.60 21.89 -25.03
C VAL A 464 -20.52 22.96 -25.62
N THR A 465 -20.00 24.17 -25.81
CA THR A 465 -20.72 25.29 -26.44
C THR A 465 -20.14 25.52 -27.84
N LEU A 466 -20.89 25.15 -28.88
CA LEU A 466 -20.51 25.26 -30.28
C LEU A 466 -20.94 26.61 -30.85
N THR A 467 -19.99 27.39 -31.36
CA THR A 467 -20.24 28.72 -31.93
C THR A 467 -19.50 28.94 -33.24
N ASP A 468 -20.04 29.78 -34.10
CA ASP A 468 -19.29 30.37 -35.20
C ASP A 468 -18.32 31.42 -34.62
N ALA A 469 -17.03 31.28 -34.93
CA ALA A 469 -15.95 32.09 -34.39
C ALA A 469 -15.91 33.51 -34.99
N ASP A 470 -16.57 33.76 -36.13
CA ASP A 470 -16.55 35.07 -36.80
C ASP A 470 -17.64 36.03 -36.29
N ASN A 471 -18.64 35.52 -35.56
CA ASN A 471 -19.78 36.31 -35.07
C ASN A 471 -20.30 35.87 -33.68
N ALA A 472 -19.68 34.86 -33.06
CA ALA A 472 -20.09 34.23 -31.80
C ALA A 472 -21.51 33.62 -31.79
N ALA A 473 -22.16 33.46 -32.93
CA ALA A 473 -23.50 32.89 -33.02
C ALA A 473 -23.50 31.40 -32.61
N PRO A 474 -24.46 30.96 -31.78
CA PRO A 474 -24.61 29.55 -31.45
C PRO A 474 -24.91 28.69 -32.69
N LEU A 475 -24.12 27.63 -32.89
CA LEU A 475 -24.34 26.66 -33.96
C LEU A 475 -25.36 25.61 -33.50
N VAL A 476 -26.64 26.00 -33.53
CA VAL A 476 -27.80 25.21 -33.10
C VAL A 476 -28.05 23.99 -33.99
N GLY A 477 -28.49 22.88 -33.39
CA GLY A 477 -28.95 21.68 -34.09
C GLY A 477 -27.85 20.87 -34.79
N LYS A 478 -26.58 21.05 -34.40
CA LYS A 478 -25.42 20.39 -35.01
C LYS A 478 -25.00 19.17 -34.18
N THR A 479 -24.56 18.12 -34.86
CA THR A 479 -24.06 16.89 -34.24
C THR A 479 -22.59 17.06 -33.86
N ILE A 480 -22.29 16.82 -32.58
CA ILE A 480 -20.93 16.71 -32.05
C ILE A 480 -20.70 15.26 -31.65
N THR A 481 -19.71 14.63 -32.28
CA THR A 481 -19.23 13.29 -31.90
C THR A 481 -18.10 13.46 -30.88
N ALA A 482 -18.16 12.76 -29.75
CA ALA A 482 -17.03 12.61 -28.84
C ALA A 482 -16.25 11.33 -29.20
N LEU A 483 -14.97 11.50 -29.51
CA LEU A 483 -14.05 10.43 -29.86
C LEU A 483 -12.97 10.31 -28.78
N GLU A 484 -12.84 9.14 -28.17
CA GLU A 484 -11.78 8.83 -27.22
C GLU A 484 -10.47 8.55 -27.97
N LYS A 485 -9.37 9.14 -27.52
CA LYS A 485 -8.03 8.87 -28.03
C LYS A 485 -7.40 7.73 -27.24
N LEU A 486 -7.31 6.56 -27.86
CA LEU A 486 -6.64 5.39 -27.28
C LEU A 486 -5.12 5.62 -27.15
N PRO A 487 -4.39 4.89 -26.29
CA PRO A 487 -2.93 5.00 -26.15
C PRO A 487 -2.15 4.78 -27.46
N THR A 488 -2.73 4.06 -28.42
CA THR A 488 -2.18 3.85 -29.78
C THR A 488 -2.34 5.05 -30.72
N GLY A 489 -2.92 6.17 -30.25
CA GLY A 489 -3.28 7.33 -31.06
C GLY A 489 -4.56 7.17 -31.89
N ALA A 490 -5.14 5.96 -31.94
CA ALA A 490 -6.39 5.70 -32.64
C ALA A 490 -7.61 6.34 -31.94
N LEU A 491 -8.56 6.83 -32.72
CA LEU A 491 -9.80 7.43 -32.22
C LEU A 491 -10.93 6.39 -32.15
N ARG A 492 -11.40 6.09 -30.94
CA ARG A 492 -12.57 5.25 -30.65
C ARG A 492 -13.82 6.11 -30.52
N TRP A 493 -14.91 5.76 -31.19
CA TRP A 493 -16.20 6.40 -30.95
C TRP A 493 -16.69 6.10 -29.52
N ALA A 494 -17.13 7.12 -28.79
CA ALA A 494 -17.63 6.96 -27.43
C ALA A 494 -19.11 7.38 -27.29
N MET A 495 -19.47 8.58 -27.76
CA MET A 495 -20.86 9.03 -27.81
C MET A 495 -21.04 10.20 -28.79
N GLN A 496 -22.29 10.64 -28.99
CA GLN A 496 -22.62 11.84 -29.74
C GLN A 496 -23.73 12.64 -29.06
N GLY A 497 -23.79 13.94 -29.31
CA GLY A 497 -24.82 14.85 -28.79
C GLY A 497 -25.15 15.94 -29.80
N THR A 498 -26.37 16.46 -29.73
CA THR A 498 -26.85 17.54 -30.60
C THR A 498 -26.93 18.85 -29.81
N THR A 499 -26.46 19.94 -30.41
CA THR A 499 -26.46 21.26 -29.78
C THR A 499 -27.87 21.85 -29.63
N ASN A 500 -28.19 22.34 -28.43
CA ASN A 500 -29.44 23.02 -28.12
C ASN A 500 -29.52 24.45 -28.72
N ALA A 501 -30.55 25.22 -28.37
CA ALA A 501 -30.75 26.60 -28.84
C ALA A 501 -29.64 27.60 -28.43
N GLN A 502 -28.84 27.25 -27.41
CA GLN A 502 -27.66 28.00 -26.94
C GLN A 502 -26.36 27.46 -27.56
N GLY A 503 -26.44 26.54 -28.53
CA GLY A 503 -25.28 25.87 -29.14
C GLY A 503 -24.66 24.80 -28.24
N GLN A 504 -25.32 24.43 -27.14
CA GLN A 504 -24.74 23.60 -26.09
C GLN A 504 -25.14 22.13 -26.22
N ALA A 505 -24.17 21.22 -26.10
CA ALA A 505 -24.39 19.79 -25.91
C ALA A 505 -23.68 19.35 -24.61
N LYS A 506 -24.27 18.39 -23.88
CA LYS A 506 -23.66 17.79 -22.69
C LYS A 506 -23.27 16.34 -22.95
N PHE A 507 -22.18 15.91 -22.34
CA PHE A 507 -21.59 14.58 -22.44
C PHE A 507 -21.15 14.11 -21.06
N ASP A 508 -21.12 12.80 -20.86
CA ASP A 508 -20.43 12.15 -19.75
C ASP A 508 -19.43 11.15 -20.33
N LEU A 509 -18.16 11.56 -20.33
CA LEU A 509 -17.09 10.88 -21.06
C LEU A 509 -16.27 10.02 -20.09
N GLU A 510 -16.29 8.70 -20.30
CA GLU A 510 -15.75 7.71 -19.38
C GLU A 510 -14.24 7.90 -19.19
N GLY A 511 -13.80 8.02 -17.93
CA GLY A 511 -12.39 8.25 -17.60
C GLY A 511 -11.84 9.65 -17.92
N LEU A 512 -12.62 10.58 -18.49
CA LEU A 512 -12.20 11.97 -18.69
C LEU A 512 -11.96 12.63 -17.32
N GLY A 513 -10.82 13.31 -17.14
CA GLY A 513 -10.34 13.76 -15.83
C GLY A 513 -9.76 12.65 -14.94
N LYS A 514 -9.72 11.40 -15.42
CA LYS A 514 -9.06 10.23 -14.80
C LYS A 514 -8.05 9.57 -15.76
N GLY A 515 -7.50 10.35 -16.70
CA GLY A 515 -6.46 9.92 -17.65
C GLY A 515 -6.95 9.54 -19.06
N ALA A 516 -8.25 9.39 -19.30
CA ALA A 516 -8.76 9.25 -20.67
C ALA A 516 -8.79 10.62 -21.38
N VAL A 517 -8.40 10.63 -22.65
CA VAL A 517 -8.29 11.83 -23.49
C VAL A 517 -9.33 11.75 -24.61
N TYR A 518 -10.01 12.86 -24.89
CA TYR A 518 -11.07 12.93 -25.89
C TYR A 518 -10.80 14.03 -26.93
N VAL A 519 -11.38 13.89 -28.12
CA VAL A 519 -11.51 14.97 -29.10
C VAL A 519 -12.95 15.02 -29.59
N LEU A 520 -13.51 16.21 -29.63
CA LEU A 520 -14.84 16.45 -30.18
C LEU A 520 -14.73 16.76 -31.67
N ARG A 521 -15.62 16.16 -32.46
CA ARG A 521 -15.78 16.38 -33.89
C ARG A 521 -17.17 16.92 -34.18
N ALA A 522 -17.27 18.18 -34.59
CA ALA A 522 -18.51 18.75 -35.10
C ALA A 522 -18.68 18.38 -36.58
N SER A 523 -19.76 17.66 -36.91
CA SER A 523 -19.94 17.14 -38.28
C SER A 523 -20.81 18.05 -39.15
N ASN A 524 -20.26 18.45 -40.29
CA ASN A 524 -20.84 19.38 -41.26
C ASN A 524 -21.51 20.64 -40.64
N PRO A 525 -20.82 21.36 -39.72
CA PRO A 525 -21.44 22.42 -38.94
C PRO A 525 -21.90 23.60 -39.80
N PHE A 526 -21.18 23.94 -40.88
CA PHE A 526 -21.50 25.05 -41.78
C PHE A 526 -22.26 24.64 -43.05
N ALA A 527 -22.68 23.38 -43.19
CA ALA A 527 -23.18 22.80 -44.44
C ALA A 527 -22.16 22.85 -45.61
N ASP A 528 -20.87 22.95 -45.29
CA ASP A 528 -19.72 23.03 -46.22
C ASP A 528 -19.13 21.64 -46.60
N GLY A 529 -19.68 20.57 -46.04
CA GLY A 529 -19.25 19.19 -46.27
C GLY A 529 -18.05 18.73 -45.45
N LYS A 530 -17.61 19.50 -44.45
CA LYS A 530 -16.40 19.19 -43.65
C LYS A 530 -16.72 18.81 -42.21
N ASP A 531 -15.93 17.90 -41.66
CA ASP A 531 -15.84 17.67 -40.21
C ASP A 531 -14.81 18.66 -39.61
N TYR A 532 -15.13 19.23 -38.46
CA TYR A 532 -14.25 20.13 -37.71
C TYR A 532 -13.89 19.52 -36.35
N TYR A 533 -12.63 19.65 -35.93
CA TYR A 533 -12.12 19.07 -34.69
C TYR A 533 -11.79 20.16 -33.65
N SER A 534 -12.03 19.82 -32.39
CA SER A 534 -11.66 20.60 -31.21
C SER A 534 -10.22 20.29 -30.77
N ASN A 535 -9.74 21.05 -29.79
CA ASN A 535 -8.56 20.69 -29.00
C ASN A 535 -8.86 19.41 -28.18
N LEU A 536 -7.82 18.78 -27.64
CA LEU A 536 -7.99 17.63 -26.75
C LEU A 536 -8.70 18.03 -25.44
N LEU A 537 -9.71 17.25 -25.06
CA LEU A 537 -10.36 17.29 -23.75
C LEU A 537 -9.66 16.28 -22.84
N THR A 538 -9.12 16.77 -21.72
CA THR A 538 -8.44 15.96 -20.69
C THR A 538 -9.11 16.03 -19.31
N TRP A 539 -10.00 17.00 -19.09
CA TRP A 539 -10.68 17.30 -17.83
C TRP A 539 -12.20 17.46 -18.02
N GLN A 540 -12.96 17.49 -16.92
CA GLN A 540 -14.42 17.66 -16.90
C GLN A 540 -14.80 19.13 -16.66
N GLY A 541 -15.70 19.70 -17.47
CA GLY A 541 -16.11 21.09 -17.31
C GLY A 541 -16.85 21.69 -18.51
N ALA A 542 -16.78 23.03 -18.63
CA ALA A 542 -17.36 23.78 -19.73
C ALA A 542 -16.30 24.11 -20.80
N PHE A 543 -16.56 23.72 -22.04
CA PHE A 543 -15.68 23.88 -23.19
C PHE A 543 -16.32 24.78 -24.25
N ALA A 544 -15.56 25.76 -24.75
CA ALA A 544 -15.92 26.51 -25.95
C ALA A 544 -15.37 25.78 -27.19
N PHE A 545 -16.24 25.49 -28.15
CA PHE A 545 -15.88 24.88 -29.42
C PHE A 545 -16.22 25.87 -30.54
N ALA A 546 -15.43 26.95 -30.61
CA ALA A 546 -15.58 27.98 -31.62
C ALA A 546 -14.97 27.51 -32.96
N LEU A 547 -15.74 27.59 -34.04
CA LEU A 547 -15.37 27.10 -35.36
C LEU A 547 -15.31 28.25 -36.37
N LYS A 548 -14.30 28.27 -37.24
CA LYS A 548 -14.22 29.24 -38.35
C LYS A 548 -14.41 28.53 -39.69
N ASN A 549 -15.45 28.94 -40.43
CA ASN A 549 -15.77 28.37 -41.73
C ASN A 549 -14.54 28.39 -42.66
N GLY A 550 -14.22 27.23 -43.24
CA GLY A 550 -13.09 27.04 -44.15
C GLY A 550 -11.76 26.63 -43.48
N LYS A 551 -11.58 26.83 -42.17
CA LYS A 551 -10.37 26.38 -41.45
C LYS A 551 -10.58 25.03 -40.77
N THR A 552 -10.03 23.97 -41.37
CA THR A 552 -9.87 22.67 -40.74
C THR A 552 -8.64 22.67 -39.83
N ASN A 553 -8.83 22.43 -38.53
CA ASN A 553 -7.73 22.22 -37.60
C ASN A 553 -7.35 20.73 -37.61
N GLU A 554 -6.11 20.40 -37.95
CA GLU A 554 -5.52 19.14 -37.50
C GLU A 554 -4.95 19.36 -36.09
N PRO A 555 -5.38 18.58 -35.08
CA PRO A 555 -4.87 18.76 -33.73
C PRO A 555 -3.45 18.20 -33.63
N ASP A 556 -2.61 18.92 -32.91
CA ASP A 556 -1.47 18.33 -32.21
C ASP A 556 -2.00 17.28 -31.21
N LYS A 557 -1.24 16.20 -31.00
CA LYS A 557 -1.74 14.98 -30.35
C LYS A 557 -0.89 14.50 -29.19
N VAL A 558 0.35 14.94 -29.06
CA VAL A 558 1.20 14.53 -27.94
C VAL A 558 0.91 15.42 -26.73
N LEU A 559 1.15 14.90 -25.53
CA LEU A 559 1.20 15.71 -24.33
C LEU A 559 2.68 15.86 -23.97
N PRO A 560 3.14 17.02 -23.48
CA PRO A 560 4.46 17.10 -22.90
C PRO A 560 4.58 16.07 -21.78
N VAL A 561 5.68 15.36 -21.68
CA VAL A 561 6.00 14.48 -20.55
C VAL A 561 6.61 15.34 -19.45
N VAL A 562 6.22 15.12 -18.19
CA VAL A 562 6.80 15.82 -17.04
C VAL A 562 7.01 14.88 -15.86
N HIS A 563 8.16 15.00 -15.23
CA HIS A 563 8.51 14.28 -14.02
C HIS A 563 9.13 15.23 -13.00
N ILE A 564 8.83 15.00 -11.72
CA ILE A 564 9.64 15.50 -10.61
C ILE A 564 10.72 14.44 -10.35
N SER A 565 11.98 14.83 -10.40
CA SER A 565 13.09 13.96 -10.00
C SER A 565 13.45 14.14 -8.52
N PHE A 566 13.14 15.31 -7.95
CA PHE A 566 13.29 15.63 -6.53
C PHE A 566 12.52 16.92 -6.19
N PRO A 567 12.02 17.08 -4.95
CA PRO A 567 12.04 16.11 -3.86
C PRO A 567 11.05 14.93 -4.03
N ALA A 568 11.17 13.93 -3.17
CA ALA A 568 10.37 12.71 -3.19
C ALA A 568 9.13 12.80 -2.27
N GLN A 569 8.19 11.88 -2.46
CA GLN A 569 6.94 11.82 -1.70
C GLN A 569 7.21 11.72 -0.18
N ALA A 570 6.64 12.65 0.57
CA ALA A 570 6.76 12.83 2.02
C ALA A 570 8.14 13.27 2.55
N ASP A 571 9.06 13.76 1.70
CA ASP A 571 10.28 14.43 2.16
C ASP A 571 9.97 15.67 3.03
N GLN A 572 10.86 15.98 3.99
CA GLN A 572 10.69 17.11 4.91
C GLN A 572 11.35 18.39 4.40
N VAL A 573 10.59 19.48 4.34
CA VAL A 573 11.03 20.80 3.86
C VAL A 573 10.70 21.90 4.87
N VAL A 574 11.38 23.05 4.76
CA VAL A 574 11.30 24.16 5.71
C VAL A 574 10.77 25.44 5.08
N ALA A 575 10.22 26.32 5.92
CA ALA A 575 9.63 27.58 5.52
C ALA A 575 10.59 28.58 4.85
N GLY A 576 11.90 28.49 5.08
CA GLY A 576 12.88 29.35 4.42
C GLY A 576 13.08 29.07 2.93
N GLY A 577 12.51 27.97 2.43
CA GLY A 577 12.50 27.61 1.01
C GLY A 577 13.18 26.27 0.73
N PHE A 578 12.84 25.71 -0.42
CA PHE A 578 13.43 24.50 -0.96
C PHE A 578 13.46 24.55 -2.50
N ARG A 579 14.22 23.66 -3.13
CA ARG A 579 14.43 23.59 -4.57
C ARG A 579 13.86 22.29 -5.13
N LEU A 580 13.10 22.41 -6.21
CA LEU A 580 12.59 21.30 -7.00
C LEU A 580 13.35 21.20 -8.33
N TYR A 581 13.47 19.98 -8.84
CA TYR A 581 13.95 19.76 -10.20
C TYR A 581 13.35 18.50 -10.81
N GLY A 582 13.41 18.43 -12.14
CA GLY A 582 12.96 17.27 -12.88
C GLY A 582 13.15 17.43 -14.38
N THR A 583 12.44 16.60 -15.14
CA THR A 583 12.43 16.65 -16.61
C THR A 583 11.08 17.11 -17.15
N ALA A 584 11.12 17.80 -18.29
CA ALA A 584 9.95 18.11 -19.11
C ALA A 584 10.35 18.01 -20.59
N SER A 585 9.63 17.21 -21.37
CA SER A 585 9.93 16.96 -22.78
C SER A 585 8.66 16.95 -23.62
N ASP A 586 8.81 17.18 -24.92
CA ASP A 586 7.71 17.26 -25.88
C ASP A 586 8.26 16.89 -27.28
N ASP A 587 7.42 16.41 -28.20
CA ASP A 587 7.88 16.04 -29.55
C ASP A 587 7.91 17.22 -30.53
N VAL A 588 7.15 18.29 -30.27
CA VAL A 588 7.17 19.54 -31.05
C VAL A 588 8.05 20.60 -30.39
N ALA A 589 7.63 21.11 -29.22
CA ALA A 589 8.45 21.89 -28.29
C ALA A 589 7.65 22.36 -27.06
N MET A 590 8.28 22.21 -25.89
CA MET A 590 7.94 22.90 -24.65
C MET A 590 7.82 24.43 -24.79
N LYS A 591 6.91 25.03 -24.01
CA LYS A 591 6.70 26.48 -23.85
C LYS A 591 7.09 26.96 -22.46
N GLU A 592 6.57 26.32 -21.42
CA GLU A 592 6.82 26.69 -20.01
C GLU A 592 6.64 25.49 -19.07
N VAL A 593 7.28 25.55 -17.91
CA VAL A 593 6.98 24.68 -16.76
C VAL A 593 6.68 25.58 -15.58
N ARG A 594 5.61 25.30 -14.83
CA ARG A 594 5.26 26.02 -13.59
C ARG A 594 4.98 25.05 -12.46
N VAL A 595 5.17 25.49 -11.23
CA VAL A 595 4.94 24.70 -10.01
C VAL A 595 3.91 25.40 -9.15
N VAL A 596 2.81 24.71 -8.88
CA VAL A 596 1.77 25.17 -7.96
C VAL A 596 2.00 24.51 -6.60
N LEU A 597 2.24 25.34 -5.59
CA LEU A 597 2.37 24.93 -4.19
C LEU A 597 1.07 25.27 -3.44
N THR A 598 0.49 24.31 -2.73
CA THR A 598 -0.62 24.54 -1.79
C THR A 598 -0.13 24.29 -0.38
N LEU A 599 0.06 25.38 0.37
CA LEU A 599 0.57 25.38 1.74
C LEU A 599 -0.45 24.77 2.73
N PRO A 600 -0.01 24.26 3.90
CA PRO A 600 -0.92 23.76 4.95
C PRO A 600 -1.96 24.78 5.45
N SER A 601 -1.71 26.08 5.21
CA SER A 601 -2.63 27.19 5.48
C SER A 601 -3.74 27.38 4.43
N GLY A 602 -3.75 26.58 3.36
CA GLY A 602 -4.64 26.72 2.21
C GLY A 602 -4.22 27.81 1.21
N ALA A 603 -3.09 28.50 1.45
CA ALA A 603 -2.55 29.48 0.53
C ALA A 603 -1.87 28.80 -0.68
N VAL A 604 -2.10 29.34 -1.88
CA VAL A 604 -1.60 28.78 -3.14
C VAL A 604 -0.58 29.73 -3.79
N LEU A 605 0.55 29.20 -4.25
CA LEU A 605 1.59 29.91 -5.01
C LEU A 605 1.77 29.24 -6.37
N ASP A 606 1.63 29.97 -7.48
CA ASP A 606 1.97 29.51 -8.84
C ASP A 606 3.30 30.15 -9.24
N LEU A 607 4.35 29.34 -9.37
CA LEU A 607 5.74 29.79 -9.53
C LEU A 607 6.33 29.29 -10.87
N PRO A 608 6.92 30.17 -11.70
CA PRO A 608 7.53 29.76 -12.97
C PRO A 608 8.86 29.02 -12.73
N ALA A 609 8.99 27.82 -13.28
CA ALA A 609 10.25 27.07 -13.26
C ALA A 609 11.17 27.50 -14.42
N SER A 610 12.47 27.49 -14.18
CA SER A 610 13.49 27.66 -15.21
C SER A 610 13.63 26.36 -16.00
N PHE A 611 13.06 26.31 -17.20
CA PHE A 611 13.12 25.17 -18.11
C PHE A 611 14.25 25.34 -19.16
N ASN A 612 14.99 24.27 -19.40
CA ASN A 612 16.04 24.20 -20.43
C ASN A 612 15.68 23.21 -21.54
N ALA A 613 15.42 23.73 -22.73
CA ALA A 613 15.03 22.94 -23.90
C ALA A 613 16.15 22.06 -24.47
N GLY A 614 17.42 22.34 -24.17
CA GLY A 614 18.57 21.62 -24.71
C GLY A 614 18.77 20.24 -24.08
N ASN A 615 18.45 20.08 -22.79
CA ASN A 615 18.55 18.81 -22.06
C ASN A 615 17.23 18.35 -21.42
N GLN A 616 16.12 19.03 -21.71
CA GLN A 616 14.78 18.68 -21.24
C GLN A 616 14.64 18.68 -19.70
N THR A 617 15.41 19.52 -19.00
CA THR A 617 15.32 19.67 -17.53
C THR A 617 14.61 20.95 -17.12
N TRP A 618 13.99 20.96 -15.94
CA TRP A 618 13.48 22.16 -15.28
C TRP A 618 13.94 22.23 -13.83
N THR A 619 14.06 23.44 -13.30
CA THR A 619 14.40 23.72 -11.90
C THR A 619 13.54 24.87 -11.36
N LEU A 620 13.20 24.82 -10.07
CA LEU A 620 12.60 25.94 -9.35
C LEU A 620 13.22 26.03 -7.96
N ASP A 621 13.73 27.20 -7.60
CA ASP A 621 13.95 27.56 -6.20
C ASP A 621 12.70 28.30 -5.69
N THR A 622 12.09 27.81 -4.61
CA THR A 622 10.81 28.35 -4.13
C THR A 622 10.97 29.64 -3.32
N GLY A 623 12.17 29.89 -2.77
CA GLY A 623 12.40 30.96 -1.80
C GLY A 623 11.58 30.82 -0.52
N ALA A 624 11.62 31.84 0.34
CA ALA A 624 10.93 31.80 1.62
C ALA A 624 9.40 31.78 1.46
N LEU A 625 8.77 30.75 2.04
CA LEU A 625 7.34 30.49 1.98
C LEU A 625 6.58 31.36 2.99
N SER A 626 5.46 31.96 2.56
CA SER A 626 4.66 32.85 3.39
C SER A 626 3.72 32.09 4.35
N ASN A 627 3.75 32.47 5.64
CA ASN A 627 2.84 32.02 6.70
C ASN A 627 2.89 30.50 7.01
N PRO A 628 4.01 29.99 7.57
CA PRO A 628 4.28 28.57 7.70
C PRO A 628 3.64 27.92 8.95
N ALA A 629 2.46 27.33 8.78
CA ALA A 629 1.99 26.29 9.68
C ALA A 629 2.58 24.93 9.24
N PRO A 630 3.16 24.11 10.13
CA PRO A 630 3.60 22.77 9.77
C PRO A 630 2.46 21.86 9.29
N GLY A 631 2.72 20.98 8.33
CA GLY A 631 1.72 20.09 7.74
C GLY A 631 2.04 19.67 6.30
N THR A 632 1.05 19.12 5.59
CA THR A 632 1.23 18.68 4.20
C THR A 632 1.29 19.86 3.24
N LEU A 633 2.39 19.97 2.50
CA LEU A 633 2.57 20.88 1.38
C LEU A 633 2.33 20.11 0.08
N HIS A 634 1.26 20.43 -0.63
CA HIS A 634 0.96 19.80 -1.92
C HIS A 634 1.69 20.54 -3.05
N VAL A 635 2.38 19.81 -3.91
CA VAL A 635 3.12 20.30 -5.07
C VAL A 635 2.47 19.72 -6.33
N VAL A 636 2.18 20.58 -7.31
CA VAL A 636 1.75 20.16 -8.65
C VAL A 636 2.61 20.88 -9.68
N VAL A 637 3.45 20.13 -10.39
CA VAL A 637 4.24 20.66 -11.52
C VAL A 637 3.43 20.49 -12.80
N LYS A 638 3.31 21.58 -13.56
CA LYS A 638 2.56 21.67 -14.82
C LYS A 638 3.55 21.96 -15.96
N ALA A 639 3.63 21.07 -16.94
CA ALA A 639 4.38 21.29 -18.18
C ALA A 639 3.40 21.69 -19.30
N VAL A 640 3.75 22.73 -20.05
CA VAL A 640 2.94 23.27 -21.15
C VAL A 640 3.79 23.33 -22.41
N ASP A 641 3.27 22.81 -23.52
CA ASP A 641 3.91 22.89 -24.84
C ASP A 641 3.52 24.18 -25.59
N LYS A 642 4.03 24.35 -26.82
CA LYS A 642 3.63 25.47 -27.69
C LYS A 642 2.19 25.35 -28.21
N SER A 643 1.68 24.14 -28.38
CA SER A 643 0.30 23.85 -28.84
C SER A 643 -0.79 24.06 -27.76
N GLN A 644 -0.38 24.35 -26.52
CA GLN A 644 -1.19 24.45 -25.31
C GLN A 644 -1.77 23.12 -24.80
N ASN A 645 -1.13 21.98 -25.12
CA ASN A 645 -1.32 20.77 -24.33
C ASN A 645 -0.62 20.93 -22.97
N VAL A 646 -1.18 20.30 -21.94
CA VAL A 646 -0.69 20.37 -20.56
C VAL A 646 -0.62 18.98 -19.98
N SER A 647 0.46 18.69 -19.26
CA SER A 647 0.56 17.55 -18.35
C SER A 647 0.91 18.03 -16.94
N GLU A 648 0.49 17.25 -15.95
CA GLU A 648 0.68 17.59 -14.55
C GLU A 648 1.18 16.37 -13.76
N VAL A 649 2.11 16.60 -12.83
CA VAL A 649 2.62 15.59 -11.90
C VAL A 649 2.54 16.13 -10.47
N GLY A 650 1.99 15.32 -9.57
CA GLY A 650 1.75 15.68 -8.16
C GLY A 650 2.77 15.05 -7.21
N LEU A 651 2.97 15.70 -6.07
CA LEU A 651 3.89 15.35 -5.00
C LEU A 651 3.38 15.96 -3.68
N ASP A 652 3.37 15.22 -2.58
CA ASP A 652 3.13 15.77 -1.25
C ASP A 652 4.44 15.81 -0.44
N LEU A 653 4.69 16.91 0.24
CA LEU A 653 5.84 17.13 1.13
C LEU A 653 5.38 17.43 2.56
N SER A 654 6.28 17.24 3.52
CA SER A 654 6.04 17.61 4.92
C SER A 654 6.73 18.94 5.24
N LEU A 655 5.96 20.01 5.39
CA LEU A 655 6.47 21.30 5.86
C LEU A 655 6.65 21.23 7.38
N VAL A 656 7.87 21.42 7.87
CA VAL A 656 8.24 21.30 9.29
C VAL A 656 8.95 22.55 9.83
N ASN A 657 8.93 22.71 11.15
CA ASN A 657 9.74 23.69 11.86
C ASN A 657 11.03 23.01 12.34
N ASP A 658 12.14 23.24 11.62
CA ASP A 658 13.42 22.63 11.96
C ASP A 658 14.19 23.43 13.03
N THR A 659 14.96 22.70 13.85
CA THR A 659 15.82 23.22 14.92
C THR A 659 17.14 22.44 15.04
N THR A 660 17.37 21.45 14.18
CA THR A 660 18.58 20.63 14.18
C THR A 660 19.61 21.21 13.20
N PRO A 661 20.88 21.39 13.57
CA PRO A 661 21.91 21.78 12.61
C PRO A 661 22.33 20.65 11.65
N PRO A 662 22.57 20.94 10.36
CA PRO A 662 22.99 19.94 9.37
C PRO A 662 24.36 19.33 9.69
N VAL A 663 24.59 18.07 9.30
CA VAL A 663 25.80 17.30 9.66
C VAL A 663 26.76 17.17 8.48
N ILE A 664 27.95 17.78 8.62
CA ILE A 664 29.04 17.69 7.63
C ILE A 664 29.91 16.45 7.91
N ALA A 665 29.77 15.43 7.05
CA ALA A 665 30.69 14.30 6.96
C ALA A 665 31.74 14.55 5.86
N VAL A 666 33.00 14.20 6.13
CA VAL A 666 34.12 14.32 5.17
C VAL A 666 34.66 12.93 4.91
N SER A 667 34.70 12.52 3.65
CA SER A 667 35.11 11.18 3.22
C SER A 667 36.61 11.11 2.96
N SER A 668 37.16 12.08 2.20
CA SER A 668 38.59 12.18 1.92
C SER A 668 38.95 13.54 1.30
N PRO A 669 40.14 14.10 1.59
CA PRO A 669 41.01 13.80 2.72
C PRO A 669 40.37 14.22 4.05
N VAL A 670 40.69 13.49 5.13
CA VAL A 670 40.21 13.81 6.49
C VAL A 670 41.12 14.82 7.20
N ASP A 671 40.69 15.36 8.34
CA ASP A 671 41.52 16.26 9.15
C ASP A 671 42.86 15.61 9.52
N GLY A 672 43.96 16.37 9.41
CA GLY A 672 45.31 15.86 9.63
C GLY A 672 45.99 15.22 8.41
N SER A 673 45.28 15.00 7.30
CA SER A 673 45.84 14.29 6.13
C SER A 673 46.94 15.07 5.40
N ALA A 674 47.87 14.32 4.81
CA ALA A 674 48.74 14.83 3.75
C ALA A 674 47.93 15.07 2.45
N VAL A 675 48.36 16.07 1.66
CA VAL A 675 47.77 16.43 0.37
C VAL A 675 48.88 16.85 -0.62
N PRO A 676 48.66 16.85 -1.95
CA PRO A 676 49.63 17.40 -2.90
C PRO A 676 49.88 18.90 -2.67
N THR A 677 51.05 19.37 -3.13
CA THR A 677 51.36 20.81 -3.27
C THR A 677 50.68 21.47 -4.47
N GLY A 678 49.96 20.71 -5.31
CA GLY A 678 49.05 21.25 -6.32
C GLY A 678 47.60 20.90 -5.99
N ALA A 679 46.78 20.66 -7.01
CA ALA A 679 45.36 20.40 -6.80
C ALA A 679 45.03 19.05 -6.15
N PHE A 680 43.98 19.05 -5.33
CA PHE A 680 43.32 17.86 -4.81
C PHE A 680 41.81 18.05 -4.69
N LEU A 681 41.06 16.96 -4.83
CA LEU A 681 39.63 16.93 -4.55
C LEU A 681 39.40 16.62 -3.05
N VAL A 682 38.48 17.35 -2.43
CA VAL A 682 37.93 17.04 -1.10
C VAL A 682 36.48 16.67 -1.27
N SER A 683 36.06 15.52 -0.76
CA SER A 683 34.67 15.05 -0.88
C SER A 683 34.10 14.55 0.45
N GLY A 684 32.77 14.50 0.51
CA GLY A 684 32.04 14.11 1.70
C GLY A 684 30.55 13.93 1.45
N ALA A 685 29.80 13.93 2.54
CA ALA A 685 28.34 13.96 2.53
C ALA A 685 27.85 15.06 3.48
N LEU A 686 26.68 15.60 3.18
CA LEU A 686 25.97 16.58 3.98
C LEU A 686 24.57 16.03 4.20
N THR A 687 24.29 15.65 5.45
CA THR A 687 23.03 15.00 5.84
C THR A 687 22.31 15.87 6.85
N ASP A 688 20.99 15.97 6.69
CA ASP A 688 20.13 16.84 7.48
C ASP A 688 18.75 16.18 7.59
N ASN A 689 17.93 16.57 8.57
CA ASN A 689 16.57 16.03 8.69
C ASN A 689 15.54 16.82 7.85
N THR A 690 15.93 17.96 7.28
CA THR A 690 15.18 18.62 6.21
C THR A 690 16.03 18.82 4.96
N LEU A 691 15.38 19.12 3.83
CA LEU A 691 16.07 19.21 2.56
C LEU A 691 16.79 20.56 2.36
N LEU A 692 17.91 20.47 1.65
CA LEU A 692 18.76 21.55 1.12
C LEU A 692 19.53 22.39 2.16
N PRO A 693 20.33 21.77 3.03
CA PRO A 693 21.45 22.46 3.64
C PRO A 693 22.43 22.95 2.56
N THR A 694 22.63 24.27 2.50
CA THR A 694 23.67 24.92 1.70
C THR A 694 25.05 24.64 2.30
N LEU A 695 26.10 24.60 1.48
CA LEU A 695 27.47 24.35 1.91
C LEU A 695 28.44 25.38 1.30
N THR A 696 29.38 25.86 2.10
CA THR A 696 30.42 26.83 1.69
C THR A 696 31.79 26.32 2.10
N ALA A 697 32.76 26.31 1.17
CA ALA A 697 34.17 26.07 1.45
C ALA A 697 34.92 27.39 1.55
N LYS A 698 35.71 27.55 2.63
CA LYS A 698 36.70 28.62 2.80
C LYS A 698 38.10 28.01 2.93
N VAL A 699 38.93 28.17 1.91
CA VAL A 699 40.33 27.70 1.86
C VAL A 699 41.26 28.84 2.26
N SER A 700 42.22 28.56 3.15
CA SER A 700 43.22 29.52 3.61
C SER A 700 44.52 28.80 4.03
N GLY A 701 45.60 29.55 4.28
CA GLY A 701 46.91 28.94 4.57
C GLY A 701 47.59 28.45 3.29
N GLY A 702 48.47 27.44 3.39
CA GLY A 702 49.22 26.88 2.25
C GLY A 702 50.20 27.83 1.54
N GLY A 703 50.25 29.12 1.90
CA GLY A 703 50.95 30.15 1.13
C GLY A 703 50.05 30.90 0.14
N LEU A 704 48.73 30.72 0.18
CA LEU A 704 47.78 31.54 -0.58
C LEU A 704 47.87 33.01 -0.16
N ALA A 705 47.83 33.93 -1.13
CA ALA A 705 47.87 35.37 -0.89
C ALA A 705 46.61 35.93 -0.21
N SER A 706 45.47 35.24 -0.35
CA SER A 706 44.20 35.55 0.32
C SER A 706 43.42 34.27 0.56
N ALA A 707 42.45 34.30 1.48
CA ALA A 707 41.52 33.18 1.64
C ALA A 707 40.49 33.19 0.50
N GLU A 708 40.23 32.02 -0.08
CA GLU A 708 39.18 31.84 -1.08
C GLU A 708 37.93 31.25 -0.43
N GLU A 709 36.76 31.82 -0.70
CA GLU A 709 35.48 31.36 -0.15
C GLU A 709 34.45 31.23 -1.25
N ARG A 710 33.82 30.05 -1.36
CA ARG A 710 32.86 29.74 -2.42
C ARG A 710 31.81 28.73 -1.96
N ALA A 711 30.61 28.82 -2.50
CA ALA A 711 29.59 27.79 -2.35
C ALA A 711 30.09 26.46 -2.93
N ILE A 712 29.67 25.35 -2.32
CA ILE A 712 29.87 23.99 -2.84
C ILE A 712 28.50 23.47 -3.26
N GLU A 713 28.43 22.87 -4.44
CA GLU A 713 27.24 22.11 -4.84
C GLU A 713 27.11 20.84 -3.98
N VAL A 714 25.88 20.51 -3.61
CA VAL A 714 25.54 19.31 -2.85
C VAL A 714 24.52 18.54 -3.67
N ALA A 715 24.84 17.30 -4.03
CA ALA A 715 23.95 16.43 -4.79
C ALA A 715 22.71 16.09 -3.95
N ALA A 716 21.55 16.45 -4.49
CA ALA A 716 20.27 16.20 -3.84
C ALA A 716 19.94 14.70 -3.80
N GLY A 717 19.19 14.29 -2.77
CA GLY A 717 18.93 12.88 -2.44
C GLY A 717 20.12 12.17 -1.78
N SER A 718 21.32 12.23 -2.35
CA SER A 718 22.51 11.54 -1.82
C SER A 718 23.26 12.34 -0.74
N GLY A 719 23.10 13.67 -0.72
CA GLY A 719 23.84 14.60 0.14
C GLY A 719 25.34 14.71 -0.23
N ARG A 720 25.80 14.06 -1.31
CA ARG A 720 27.23 14.00 -1.67
C ARG A 720 27.72 15.34 -2.18
N TRP A 721 28.91 15.75 -1.76
CA TRP A 721 29.54 16.98 -2.21
C TRP A 721 31.03 16.73 -2.49
N ALA A 722 31.60 17.52 -3.40
CA ALA A 722 33.02 17.52 -3.69
C ALA A 722 33.49 18.93 -4.10
N VAL A 723 34.70 19.29 -3.68
CA VAL A 723 35.31 20.61 -3.90
C VAL A 723 36.79 20.46 -4.25
N MET A 724 37.22 21.03 -5.37
CA MET A 724 38.60 20.91 -5.87
C MET A 724 39.46 22.04 -5.32
N VAL A 725 40.27 21.74 -4.31
CA VAL A 725 41.27 22.67 -3.78
C VAL A 725 42.45 22.71 -4.76
N ALA A 726 42.40 23.66 -5.69
CA ALA A 726 43.42 23.90 -6.71
C ALA A 726 43.96 25.34 -6.59
N PRO A 727 45.29 25.55 -6.60
CA PRO A 727 45.88 26.88 -6.68
C PRO A 727 46.46 27.16 -8.09
N ASP A 728 46.80 28.42 -8.39
CA ASP A 728 47.56 28.77 -9.61
C ASP A 728 49.09 28.65 -9.43
N ALA A 729 49.56 28.69 -8.18
CA ALA A 729 50.95 28.44 -7.80
C ALA A 729 51.00 27.36 -6.72
N ALA A 730 52.03 26.50 -6.74
CA ALA A 730 52.10 25.37 -5.81
C ALA A 730 52.10 25.82 -4.34
N PHE A 731 51.30 25.14 -3.51
CA PHE A 731 51.27 25.34 -2.07
C PHE A 731 52.65 25.09 -1.44
N THR A 732 53.02 25.96 -0.51
CA THR A 732 54.11 25.72 0.44
C THR A 732 53.76 24.57 1.39
N THR A 733 54.75 24.04 2.10
CA THR A 733 54.56 23.03 3.17
C THR A 733 53.81 23.54 4.41
N SER A 734 53.34 24.80 4.41
CA SER A 734 52.47 25.35 5.44
C SER A 734 51.09 24.69 5.39
N ALA A 735 50.47 24.41 6.53
CA ALA A 735 49.15 23.81 6.57
C ALA A 735 48.10 24.65 5.81
N ILE A 736 47.24 23.96 5.05
CA ILE A 736 46.00 24.51 4.49
C ILE A 736 44.91 24.34 5.55
N THR A 737 44.13 25.39 5.80
CA THR A 737 42.92 25.34 6.61
C THR A 737 41.70 25.49 5.70
N LEU A 738 40.96 24.39 5.52
CA LEU A 738 39.67 24.36 4.84
C LEU A 738 38.56 24.37 5.89
N THR A 739 37.77 25.43 5.92
CA THR A 739 36.54 25.51 6.73
C THR A 739 35.34 25.25 5.83
N LEU A 740 34.57 24.20 6.15
CA LEU A 740 33.29 23.89 5.55
C LEU A 740 32.20 24.42 6.47
N THR A 741 31.31 25.28 5.96
CA THR A 741 30.17 25.82 6.71
C THR A 741 28.88 25.39 6.03
N ALA A 742 28.04 24.66 6.76
CA ALA A 742 26.71 24.25 6.32
C ALA A 742 25.64 25.14 6.98
N ARG A 743 24.58 25.46 6.23
CA ARG A 743 23.41 26.22 6.68
C ARG A 743 22.14 25.65 6.06
N ASP A 744 21.19 25.23 6.90
CA ASP A 744 19.86 24.79 6.47
C ASP A 744 18.92 25.97 6.14
N GLY A 745 17.73 25.66 5.64
CA GLY A 745 16.69 26.65 5.34
C GLY A 745 15.93 27.19 6.56
N ALA A 746 16.06 26.59 7.76
CA ALA A 746 15.56 27.19 9.00
C ALA A 746 16.55 28.23 9.58
N GLY A 747 17.80 28.19 9.12
CA GLY A 747 18.89 29.07 9.52
C GLY A 747 19.86 28.48 10.55
N ASN A 748 19.76 27.20 10.92
CA ASN A 748 20.75 26.56 11.78
C ASN A 748 22.05 26.33 11.00
N THR A 749 23.18 26.24 11.69
CA THR A 749 24.51 26.17 11.05
C THR A 749 25.48 25.24 11.76
N THR A 750 26.25 24.51 10.96
CA THR A 750 27.38 23.67 11.42
C THR A 750 28.65 24.08 10.70
N ALA A 751 29.78 24.09 11.40
CA ALA A 751 31.08 24.32 10.81
C ALA A 751 32.03 23.14 11.07
N LYS A 752 32.79 22.75 10.06
CA LYS A 752 33.82 21.70 10.11
C LYS A 752 35.13 22.28 9.59
N VAL A 753 36.17 22.27 10.41
CA VAL A 753 37.51 22.74 10.02
C VAL A 753 38.40 21.51 9.75
N LEU A 754 39.16 21.55 8.66
CA LEU A 754 40.18 20.58 8.28
C LEU A 754 41.52 21.28 8.15
N LYS A 755 42.56 20.73 8.79
CA LYS A 755 43.97 21.08 8.58
C LYS A 755 44.62 20.01 7.72
N LEU A 756 45.05 20.41 6.53
CA LEU A 756 45.64 19.54 5.51
C LEU A 756 47.09 19.97 5.26
N TYR A 757 48.00 19.01 5.05
CA TYR A 757 49.44 19.27 5.02
C TYR A 757 50.03 19.01 3.61
N PRO A 758 50.42 20.06 2.86
CA PRO A 758 50.96 19.90 1.51
C PRO A 758 52.34 19.22 1.48
N GLY A 759 52.50 18.21 0.64
CA GLY A 759 53.75 17.48 0.42
C GLY A 759 54.04 17.19 -1.05
N ASP A 760 55.31 17.28 -1.44
CA ASP A 760 55.76 17.06 -2.82
C ASP A 760 55.71 15.59 -3.27
N VAL A 761 55.56 14.65 -2.33
CA VAL A 761 55.50 13.19 -2.59
C VAL A 761 54.45 12.82 -3.65
N TYR A 762 53.33 13.55 -3.72
CA TYR A 762 52.30 13.36 -4.75
C TYR A 762 52.79 13.77 -6.15
N ARG A 763 53.55 14.86 -6.28
CA ARG A 763 54.12 15.30 -7.57
C ARG A 763 55.28 14.41 -8.00
N GLN A 764 56.05 13.89 -7.04
CA GLN A 764 57.05 12.86 -7.30
C GLN A 764 56.41 11.54 -7.75
N ALA A 765 55.37 11.06 -7.06
CA ALA A 765 54.62 9.86 -7.43
C ALA A 765 53.98 9.95 -8.82
N TRP A 766 53.39 11.10 -9.17
CA TRP A 766 52.83 11.35 -10.50
C TRP A 766 53.90 11.29 -11.60
N HIS A 767 55.06 11.93 -11.41
CA HIS A 767 56.15 11.87 -12.37
C HIS A 767 56.74 10.45 -12.51
N VAL A 768 56.87 9.70 -11.40
CA VAL A 768 57.24 8.28 -11.45
C VAL A 768 56.27 7.49 -12.33
N LEU A 769 54.96 7.59 -12.06
CA LEU A 769 53.92 6.89 -12.84
C LEU A 769 53.96 7.25 -14.34
N GLN A 770 54.06 8.54 -14.67
CA GLN A 770 54.10 9.03 -16.05
C GLN A 770 55.44 8.76 -16.77
N ARG A 771 56.51 8.30 -16.08
CA ARG A 771 57.78 7.93 -16.72
C ARG A 771 58.15 6.45 -16.65
N THR A 772 57.58 5.67 -15.73
CA THR A 772 57.84 4.23 -15.60
C THR A 772 56.62 3.37 -15.96
N GLY A 773 55.70 3.94 -16.75
CA GLY A 773 54.48 3.28 -17.17
C GLY A 773 53.63 4.15 -18.08
N PHE A 774 52.50 3.60 -18.50
CA PHE A 774 51.56 4.24 -19.43
C PHE A 774 50.23 4.62 -18.74
N SER A 775 50.22 4.90 -17.44
CA SER A 775 49.05 5.48 -16.76
C SER A 775 49.39 6.13 -15.42
N GLY A 776 48.60 7.12 -15.01
CA GLY A 776 48.80 7.88 -13.77
C GLY A 776 47.57 8.04 -12.87
N GLY A 777 46.40 7.53 -13.28
CA GLY A 777 45.10 7.86 -12.67
C GLY A 777 45.00 7.70 -11.14
N PRO A 778 44.02 8.38 -10.46
CA PRO A 778 44.08 8.68 -9.02
C PRO A 778 44.24 7.49 -8.06
N GLU A 779 43.83 6.28 -8.44
CA GLU A 779 44.09 5.07 -7.65
C GLU A 779 45.55 4.66 -7.66
N GLN A 780 46.20 4.65 -8.83
CA GLN A 780 47.62 4.36 -8.92
C GLN A 780 48.44 5.47 -8.26
N LEU A 781 48.02 6.73 -8.40
CA LEU A 781 48.64 7.83 -7.66
C LEU A 781 48.55 7.62 -6.14
N ALA A 782 47.41 7.17 -5.63
CA ALA A 782 47.25 6.83 -4.21
C ALA A 782 48.10 5.61 -3.80
N GLU A 783 48.13 4.55 -4.62
CA GLU A 783 48.96 3.35 -4.43
C GLU A 783 50.45 3.69 -4.34
N VAL A 784 50.97 4.52 -5.25
CA VAL A 784 52.39 4.93 -5.28
C VAL A 784 52.72 5.91 -4.14
N VAL A 785 51.80 6.80 -3.75
CA VAL A 785 52.01 7.66 -2.57
C VAL A 785 52.00 6.86 -1.27
N GLN A 786 51.10 5.88 -1.13
CA GLN A 786 51.03 5.00 0.05
C GLN A 786 52.23 4.05 0.13
N THR A 787 52.68 3.51 -1.00
CA THR A 787 53.85 2.63 -1.10
C THR A 787 55.15 3.41 -0.91
N GLY A 788 55.18 4.68 -1.31
CA GLY A 788 56.37 5.51 -1.45
C GLY A 788 56.97 5.35 -2.86
N PRO A 789 57.24 6.45 -3.61
CA PRO A 789 57.69 6.37 -5.00
C PRO A 789 58.94 5.49 -5.21
N VAL A 790 59.91 5.57 -4.30
CA VAL A 790 61.15 4.79 -4.33
C VAL A 790 60.91 3.28 -4.14
N ASN A 791 59.93 2.89 -3.33
CA ASN A 791 59.58 1.48 -3.11
C ASN A 791 58.79 0.91 -4.30
N TYR A 792 57.90 1.71 -4.90
CA TYR A 792 57.19 1.33 -6.14
C TYR A 792 58.18 1.08 -7.29
N LEU A 793 59.21 1.93 -7.43
CA LEU A 793 60.30 1.71 -8.38
C LEU A 793 61.00 0.36 -8.18
N GLN A 794 61.28 -0.04 -6.93
CA GLN A 794 61.89 -1.35 -6.62
C GLN A 794 60.99 -2.53 -6.99
N GLN A 795 59.68 -2.41 -6.79
CA GLN A 795 58.70 -3.43 -7.20
C GLN A 795 58.62 -3.55 -8.73
N GLN A 796 58.57 -2.42 -9.44
CA GLN A 796 58.57 -2.37 -10.91
C GLN A 796 59.87 -2.90 -11.54
N LEU A 797 61.00 -2.75 -10.87
CA LEU A 797 62.28 -3.37 -11.26
C LEU A 797 62.35 -4.88 -10.97
N SER A 798 61.39 -5.42 -10.21
CA SER A 798 61.29 -6.85 -9.88
C SER A 798 59.96 -7.44 -10.39
N PRO A 799 59.65 -7.40 -11.70
CA PRO A 799 58.30 -7.61 -12.23
C PRO A 799 57.71 -9.00 -11.96
N ILE A 800 58.53 -10.01 -11.65
CA ILE A 800 58.08 -11.33 -11.17
C ILE A 800 57.35 -11.28 -9.80
N THR A 801 57.54 -10.21 -9.04
CA THR A 801 56.86 -9.99 -7.74
C THR A 801 55.49 -9.31 -7.87
N LEU A 802 55.15 -8.81 -9.06
CA LEU A 802 53.90 -8.11 -9.32
C LEU A 802 52.79 -9.08 -9.72
N ASP A 803 51.69 -9.08 -8.94
CA ASP A 803 50.47 -9.81 -9.30
C ASP A 803 49.84 -9.20 -10.56
N ASP A 804 49.73 -10.03 -11.59
CA ASP A 804 49.21 -9.73 -12.93
C ASP A 804 48.05 -10.68 -13.29
N SER A 805 47.47 -11.36 -12.29
CA SER A 805 46.39 -12.34 -12.46
C SER A 805 45.14 -11.75 -13.12
N ALA A 806 44.86 -10.47 -12.91
CA ALA A 806 43.78 -9.74 -13.58
C ALA A 806 44.02 -9.62 -15.11
N PHE A 807 45.26 -9.36 -15.52
CA PHE A 807 45.65 -9.33 -16.93
C PHE A 807 45.56 -10.72 -17.55
N ALA A 808 46.11 -11.75 -16.90
CA ALA A 808 46.02 -13.14 -17.37
C ALA A 808 44.56 -13.63 -17.48
N SER A 809 43.69 -13.25 -16.54
CA SER A 809 42.26 -13.59 -16.57
C SER A 809 41.52 -12.90 -17.72
N ARG A 810 41.90 -11.65 -18.04
CA ARG A 810 41.40 -10.90 -19.20
C ARG A 810 41.90 -11.52 -20.51
N GLN A 811 43.17 -11.93 -20.55
CA GLN A 811 43.80 -12.57 -21.71
C GLN A 811 43.14 -13.91 -22.07
N ALA A 812 42.79 -14.73 -21.07
CA ALA A 812 42.04 -15.97 -21.27
C ALA A 812 40.62 -15.78 -21.85
N GLY A 813 40.09 -14.56 -21.86
CA GLY A 813 38.82 -14.19 -22.49
C GLY A 813 38.95 -13.70 -23.94
N TRP A 814 40.16 -13.49 -24.45
CA TRP A 814 40.37 -13.13 -25.86
C TRP A 814 40.40 -14.38 -26.73
N LEU A 815 39.70 -14.32 -27.86
CA LEU A 815 39.90 -15.26 -28.96
C LEU A 815 41.26 -14.97 -29.62
N ASP A 816 41.89 -15.98 -30.23
CA ASP A 816 43.18 -15.90 -30.96
C ASP A 816 43.14 -15.07 -32.26
N SER A 817 42.26 -14.07 -32.32
CA SER A 817 42.00 -13.21 -33.47
C SER A 817 42.42 -11.76 -33.20
N GLY A 818 43.68 -11.56 -32.81
CA GLY A 818 44.32 -10.25 -32.98
C GLY A 818 44.47 -9.98 -34.48
N GLY A 819 43.91 -8.88 -34.96
CA GLY A 819 43.95 -8.52 -36.39
C GLY A 819 45.29 -7.97 -36.86
N TYR A 820 46.14 -7.60 -35.89
CA TYR A 820 47.42 -6.90 -36.03
C TYR A 820 48.43 -7.52 -35.05
N MET A 821 49.72 -7.48 -35.36
CA MET A 821 50.75 -8.10 -34.50
C MET A 821 51.12 -7.20 -33.30
N GLU A 822 50.95 -5.90 -33.50
CA GLU A 822 51.00 -4.82 -32.51
C GLU A 822 50.04 -5.06 -31.33
N THR A 823 48.97 -5.82 -31.55
CA THR A 823 47.90 -6.08 -30.57
C THR A 823 48.40 -6.80 -29.31
N ASP A 824 49.40 -7.69 -29.37
CA ASP A 824 49.95 -8.32 -28.15
C ASP A 824 50.62 -7.30 -27.23
N TYR A 825 51.54 -6.51 -27.79
CA TYR A 825 52.27 -5.51 -27.04
C TYR A 825 51.31 -4.44 -26.48
N LEU A 826 50.37 -3.97 -27.30
CA LEU A 826 49.37 -2.99 -26.86
C LEU A 826 48.49 -3.54 -25.72
N ARG A 827 48.11 -4.82 -25.75
CA ARG A 827 47.37 -5.47 -24.65
C ARG A 827 48.19 -5.53 -23.35
N HIS A 828 49.48 -5.85 -23.41
CA HIS A 828 50.37 -5.82 -22.26
C HIS A 828 50.52 -4.40 -21.70
N ALA A 829 50.82 -3.42 -22.55
CA ALA A 829 50.94 -2.01 -22.16
C ALA A 829 49.64 -1.47 -21.54
N LEU A 830 48.47 -1.80 -22.12
CA LEU A 830 47.14 -1.40 -21.66
C LEU A 830 46.74 -1.99 -20.30
N TYR A 831 47.12 -3.23 -19.99
CA TYR A 831 46.47 -3.98 -18.90
C TYR A 831 47.39 -4.66 -17.89
N SER A 832 48.67 -4.88 -18.19
CA SER A 832 49.62 -5.42 -17.20
C SER A 832 49.94 -4.39 -16.11
N ARG A 833 50.21 -4.88 -14.89
CA ARG A 833 50.77 -4.09 -13.77
C ARG A 833 52.30 -3.97 -13.83
N LYS A 834 52.98 -4.73 -14.69
CA LYS A 834 54.45 -4.72 -14.90
C LYS A 834 54.87 -3.58 -15.83
N GLN A 835 54.42 -2.38 -15.53
CA GLN A 835 54.48 -1.23 -16.43
C GLN A 835 55.90 -0.83 -16.85
N LEU A 836 56.88 -0.90 -15.94
CA LEU A 836 58.28 -0.65 -16.30
C LEU A 836 58.86 -1.75 -17.21
N GLN A 837 58.38 -2.99 -17.09
CA GLN A 837 58.79 -4.07 -17.99
C GLN A 837 58.36 -3.76 -19.42
N GLU A 838 57.11 -3.35 -19.65
CA GLU A 838 56.62 -3.05 -21.00
C GLU A 838 57.22 -1.75 -21.60
N VAL A 839 57.47 -0.73 -20.77
CA VAL A 839 58.25 0.46 -21.21
C VAL A 839 59.66 0.03 -21.67
N MET A 840 60.30 -0.91 -20.97
CA MET A 840 61.59 -1.44 -21.37
C MET A 840 61.50 -2.41 -22.55
N THR A 841 60.44 -3.21 -22.69
CA THR A 841 60.16 -4.03 -23.90
C THR A 841 60.18 -3.13 -25.14
N TRP A 842 59.41 -2.04 -25.12
CA TRP A 842 59.37 -1.08 -26.21
C TRP A 842 60.71 -0.37 -26.40
N PHE A 843 61.44 -0.02 -25.33
CA PHE A 843 62.77 0.55 -25.47
C PHE A 843 63.74 -0.38 -26.21
N TRP A 844 63.69 -1.69 -25.97
CA TRP A 844 64.55 -2.66 -26.64
C TRP A 844 64.13 -2.89 -28.11
N ASP A 845 62.84 -3.06 -28.36
CA ASP A 845 62.26 -3.12 -29.73
C ASP A 845 62.66 -1.89 -30.56
N ASN A 846 62.45 -0.69 -29.99
CA ASN A 846 62.80 0.59 -30.61
C ASN A 846 64.32 0.85 -30.66
N HIS A 847 65.14 0.14 -29.88
CA HIS A 847 66.60 0.23 -29.92
C HIS A 847 67.21 -0.72 -30.95
N PHE A 848 66.61 -1.89 -31.16
CA PHE A 848 66.98 -2.90 -32.14
C PHE A 848 65.99 -2.89 -33.32
N SER A 849 65.63 -1.70 -33.80
CA SER A 849 64.49 -1.48 -34.70
C SER A 849 64.52 -2.35 -35.96
N THR A 850 63.64 -3.33 -36.02
CA THR A 850 63.33 -4.13 -37.21
C THR A 850 62.44 -3.35 -38.19
N TYR A 851 62.23 -3.91 -39.38
CA TYR A 851 61.26 -3.40 -40.36
C TYR A 851 60.49 -4.55 -40.99
N PHE A 852 59.27 -4.80 -40.50
CA PHE A 852 58.39 -5.90 -40.88
C PHE A 852 58.37 -6.20 -42.39
N TYR A 853 58.27 -5.17 -43.24
CA TYR A 853 58.16 -5.34 -44.69
C TYR A 853 59.46 -5.85 -45.38
N LYS A 854 60.57 -6.05 -44.66
CA LYS A 854 61.76 -6.78 -45.14
C LYS A 854 61.59 -8.31 -45.12
N HIS A 855 60.67 -8.86 -44.31
CA HIS A 855 60.43 -10.30 -44.20
C HIS A 855 58.96 -10.72 -44.32
N GLY A 856 58.01 -9.89 -43.86
CA GLY A 856 56.57 -10.11 -44.00
C GLY A 856 55.99 -11.24 -43.14
N VAL A 857 56.67 -11.62 -42.05
CA VAL A 857 56.30 -12.75 -41.17
C VAL A 857 56.13 -12.25 -39.74
N SER A 858 54.89 -12.09 -39.28
CA SER A 858 54.57 -11.50 -37.98
C SER A 858 55.09 -12.29 -36.78
N ALA A 859 55.28 -13.61 -36.94
CA ALA A 859 55.87 -14.45 -35.88
C ALA A 859 57.28 -13.99 -35.48
N TYR A 860 58.09 -13.45 -36.42
CA TYR A 860 59.45 -13.04 -36.10
C TYR A 860 59.49 -11.82 -35.17
N GLU A 861 58.63 -10.82 -35.39
CA GLU A 861 58.51 -9.64 -34.51
C GLU A 861 57.92 -10.04 -33.15
N LEU A 862 56.95 -10.96 -33.14
CA LEU A 862 56.32 -11.46 -31.90
C LEU A 862 57.28 -12.29 -31.05
N ASP A 863 58.08 -13.17 -31.66
CA ASP A 863 59.08 -14.00 -30.97
C ASP A 863 60.24 -13.13 -30.42
N GLU A 864 60.72 -12.15 -31.20
CA GLU A 864 61.74 -11.18 -30.75
C GLU A 864 61.19 -10.28 -29.63
N GLY A 865 60.00 -9.71 -29.80
CA GLY A 865 59.34 -8.89 -28.78
C GLY A 865 59.04 -9.64 -27.47
N ALA A 866 58.65 -10.93 -27.55
CA ALA A 866 58.46 -11.78 -26.37
C ALA A 866 59.79 -12.11 -25.66
N ALA A 867 60.87 -12.30 -26.42
CA ALA A 867 62.22 -12.48 -25.87
C ALA A 867 62.74 -11.19 -25.22
N PHE A 868 62.57 -10.02 -25.86
CA PHE A 868 62.88 -8.71 -25.28
C PHE A 868 62.06 -8.47 -24.00
N ARG A 869 60.75 -8.73 -23.99
CA ARG A 869 59.91 -8.62 -22.79
C ARG A 869 60.45 -9.48 -21.65
N THR A 870 60.83 -10.73 -21.95
CA THR A 870 61.39 -11.67 -20.97
C THR A 870 62.71 -11.18 -20.38
N HIS A 871 63.58 -10.57 -21.18
CA HIS A 871 64.90 -10.09 -20.76
C HIS A 871 64.97 -8.56 -20.50
N ALA A 872 63.83 -7.86 -20.46
CA ALA A 872 63.76 -6.38 -20.54
C ALA A 872 64.53 -5.64 -19.43
N LEU A 873 64.73 -6.29 -18.28
CA LEU A 873 65.50 -5.80 -17.12
C LEU A 873 66.71 -6.68 -16.78
N GLY A 874 67.07 -7.61 -17.68
CA GLY A 874 68.13 -8.61 -17.50
C GLY A 874 69.54 -8.09 -17.83
N ASN A 875 70.33 -8.86 -18.60
CA ASN A 875 71.65 -8.46 -19.06
C ASN A 875 71.62 -7.94 -20.52
N PHE A 876 72.39 -6.89 -20.83
CA PHE A 876 72.45 -6.34 -22.19
C PHE A 876 73.01 -7.33 -23.22
N ARG A 877 73.93 -8.23 -22.81
CA ARG A 877 74.51 -9.24 -23.70
C ARG A 877 73.48 -10.28 -24.17
N ASP A 878 72.48 -10.57 -23.35
CA ASP A 878 71.35 -11.43 -23.72
C ASP A 878 70.46 -10.72 -24.73
N LEU A 879 70.06 -9.47 -24.45
CA LEU A 879 69.24 -8.63 -25.34
C LEU A 879 69.90 -8.41 -26.71
N LEU A 880 71.20 -8.10 -26.71
CA LEU A 880 72.02 -7.99 -27.92
C LEU A 880 72.09 -9.34 -28.67
N GLY A 881 72.18 -10.46 -27.94
CA GLY A 881 72.18 -11.81 -28.49
C GLY A 881 70.82 -12.27 -29.05
N ILE A 882 69.71 -11.83 -28.45
CA ILE A 882 68.35 -12.03 -28.95
C ILE A 882 68.25 -11.36 -30.32
N SER A 883 68.57 -10.07 -30.42
CA SER A 883 68.46 -9.36 -31.69
C SER A 883 69.43 -9.88 -32.76
N ALA A 884 70.69 -10.14 -32.41
CA ALA A 884 71.67 -10.68 -33.35
C ALA A 884 71.29 -12.04 -33.97
N LYS A 885 70.39 -12.79 -33.31
CA LYS A 885 69.89 -14.10 -33.76
C LYS A 885 68.42 -14.07 -34.18
N SER A 886 67.74 -12.93 -34.09
CA SER A 886 66.36 -12.79 -34.55
C SER A 886 66.27 -12.93 -36.08
N PRO A 887 65.31 -13.72 -36.59
CA PRO A 887 64.99 -13.72 -38.01
C PRO A 887 64.59 -12.33 -38.54
N ALA A 888 63.84 -11.52 -37.77
CA ALA A 888 63.41 -10.19 -38.21
C ALA A 888 64.61 -9.24 -38.41
N MET A 889 65.55 -9.23 -37.46
CA MET A 889 66.81 -8.47 -37.58
C MET A 889 67.70 -8.98 -38.73
N LEU A 890 67.89 -10.31 -38.84
CA LEU A 890 68.71 -10.93 -39.88
C LEU A 890 68.17 -10.71 -41.31
N TYR A 891 66.86 -10.55 -41.48
CA TYR A 891 66.28 -10.07 -42.75
C TYR A 891 66.37 -8.55 -42.89
N THR A 892 66.07 -7.77 -41.84
CA THR A 892 66.05 -6.29 -41.88
C THR A 892 67.40 -5.72 -42.33
N LEU A 893 68.50 -6.19 -41.75
CA LEU A 893 69.87 -5.73 -42.08
C LEU A 893 70.64 -6.70 -42.99
N ASP A 894 69.92 -7.48 -43.79
CA ASP A 894 70.43 -8.35 -44.86
C ASP A 894 71.45 -9.43 -44.40
N GLY A 895 71.56 -9.67 -43.09
CA GLY A 895 72.48 -10.66 -42.49
C GLY A 895 72.33 -12.06 -43.07
N VAL A 896 71.11 -12.47 -43.44
CA VAL A 896 70.84 -13.74 -44.15
C VAL A 896 71.63 -13.93 -45.46
N THR A 897 72.17 -12.85 -46.04
CA THR A 897 73.00 -12.86 -47.26
C THR A 897 74.51 -12.95 -46.99
N SER A 898 74.97 -12.72 -45.75
CA SER A 898 76.40 -12.64 -45.41
C SER A 898 77.07 -14.02 -45.45
N HIS A 899 78.11 -14.19 -46.26
CA HIS A 899 78.83 -15.46 -46.35
C HIS A 899 80.29 -15.34 -46.78
N MET A 900 81.07 -16.39 -46.57
CA MET A 900 82.46 -16.51 -47.02
C MET A 900 82.60 -16.15 -48.50
N GLY A 901 83.48 -15.20 -48.80
CA GLY A 901 83.68 -14.62 -50.14
C GLY A 901 82.77 -13.43 -50.49
N ASN A 902 81.71 -13.18 -49.71
CA ASN A 902 80.88 -11.98 -49.77
C ASN A 902 80.27 -11.65 -48.38
N PRO A 903 81.09 -11.19 -47.41
CA PRO A 903 80.59 -10.71 -46.13
C PRO A 903 79.71 -9.46 -46.35
N ASN A 904 78.57 -9.38 -45.67
CA ASN A 904 77.70 -8.20 -45.77
C ASN A 904 77.96 -7.25 -44.59
N GLU A 905 78.49 -6.06 -44.90
CA GLU A 905 78.77 -5.02 -43.90
C GLU A 905 77.53 -4.40 -43.25
N ASN A 906 76.32 -4.51 -43.84
CA ASN A 906 75.14 -3.78 -43.38
C ASN A 906 74.85 -4.04 -41.88
N TYR A 907 74.59 -5.30 -41.51
CA TYR A 907 74.41 -5.67 -40.11
C TYR A 907 75.63 -5.33 -39.22
N ALA A 908 76.86 -5.58 -39.70
CA ALA A 908 78.08 -5.30 -38.94
C ALA A 908 78.25 -3.81 -38.60
N ARG A 909 77.86 -2.94 -39.53
CA ARG A 909 77.88 -1.50 -39.39
C ARG A 909 76.85 -1.03 -38.39
N GLU A 910 75.57 -1.34 -38.59
CA GLU A 910 74.52 -0.85 -37.68
C GLU A 910 74.62 -1.47 -36.27
N LEU A 911 75.16 -2.70 -36.15
CA LEU A 911 75.50 -3.29 -34.87
C LEU A 911 76.46 -2.41 -34.06
N MET A 912 77.47 -1.80 -34.70
CA MET A 912 78.41 -0.88 -34.05
C MET A 912 77.89 0.56 -34.01
N GLU A 913 77.29 1.08 -35.08
CA GLU A 913 76.89 2.48 -35.23
C GLU A 913 75.55 2.81 -34.53
N LEU A 914 74.58 1.89 -34.57
CA LEU A 914 73.23 2.10 -34.03
C LEU A 914 72.95 1.32 -32.75
N HIS A 915 73.39 0.07 -32.66
CA HIS A 915 73.03 -0.81 -31.54
C HIS A 915 74.01 -0.76 -30.35
N THR A 916 75.30 -0.46 -30.57
CA THR A 916 76.34 -0.55 -29.51
C THR A 916 77.24 0.69 -29.40
N LEU A 917 78.35 0.76 -30.13
CA LEU A 917 79.41 1.76 -29.93
C LEU A 917 79.00 3.21 -30.23
N GLY A 918 78.15 3.42 -31.23
CA GLY A 918 77.86 4.72 -31.83
C GLY A 918 78.89 5.12 -32.90
N VAL A 919 78.47 6.01 -33.82
CA VAL A 919 79.27 6.51 -34.96
C VAL A 919 80.63 7.11 -34.56
N VAL A 920 80.77 7.66 -33.34
CA VAL A 920 82.03 8.18 -32.78
C VAL A 920 82.66 7.24 -31.73
N GLY A 921 82.25 5.96 -31.73
CA GLY A 921 82.50 5.00 -30.65
C GLY A 921 83.90 4.40 -30.59
N GLY A 922 84.78 4.70 -31.55
CA GLY A 922 86.20 4.31 -31.55
C GLY A 922 86.60 3.13 -32.44
N TYR A 923 85.68 2.58 -33.22
CA TYR A 923 85.95 1.55 -34.24
C TYR A 923 86.41 2.18 -35.58
N THR A 924 86.93 1.35 -36.48
CA THR A 924 87.37 1.73 -37.83
C THR A 924 86.57 1.00 -38.91
N GLN A 925 86.73 1.41 -40.18
CA GLN A 925 86.15 0.68 -41.32
C GLN A 925 86.61 -0.79 -41.37
N THR A 926 87.89 -1.06 -41.04
CA THR A 926 88.40 -2.43 -40.99
C THR A 926 87.75 -3.26 -39.89
N ASP A 927 87.35 -2.65 -38.76
CA ASP A 927 86.53 -3.35 -37.76
C ASP A 927 85.15 -3.73 -38.31
N VAL A 928 84.54 -2.92 -39.19
CA VAL A 928 83.27 -3.26 -39.85
C VAL A 928 83.45 -4.46 -40.77
N GLU A 929 84.52 -4.48 -41.56
CA GLU A 929 84.88 -5.59 -42.45
C GLU A 929 85.13 -6.89 -41.66
N GLU A 930 85.90 -6.81 -40.58
CA GLU A 930 86.24 -7.97 -39.73
C GLU A 930 85.03 -8.49 -38.93
N VAL A 931 84.14 -7.61 -38.47
CA VAL A 931 82.85 -7.99 -37.87
C VAL A 931 81.91 -8.60 -38.92
N ALA A 932 81.86 -8.07 -40.15
CA ALA A 932 81.08 -8.66 -41.24
C ALA A 932 81.57 -10.09 -41.56
N ARG A 933 82.89 -10.32 -41.54
CA ARG A 933 83.49 -11.66 -41.64
C ARG A 933 83.06 -12.57 -40.48
N ALA A 934 83.02 -12.08 -39.24
CA ALA A 934 82.60 -12.86 -38.07
C ALA A 934 81.14 -13.36 -38.16
N PHE A 935 80.23 -12.56 -38.70
CA PHE A 935 78.81 -12.93 -38.89
C PHE A 935 78.53 -13.74 -40.17
N THR A 936 79.52 -14.05 -41.00
CA THR A 936 79.29 -14.88 -42.20
C THR A 936 78.70 -16.25 -41.85
N GLY A 937 77.69 -16.68 -42.61
CA GLY A 937 76.99 -17.95 -42.38
C GLY A 937 75.92 -17.93 -41.29
N TRP A 938 75.74 -16.82 -40.55
CA TRP A 938 74.54 -16.60 -39.73
C TRP A 938 73.36 -16.35 -40.67
N THR A 939 72.28 -17.12 -40.54
CA THR A 939 71.12 -17.05 -41.46
C THR A 939 69.85 -17.60 -40.79
N VAL A 940 68.75 -17.64 -41.54
CA VAL A 940 67.46 -18.20 -41.08
C VAL A 940 67.19 -19.52 -41.80
N LYS A 941 66.74 -20.54 -41.06
CA LYS A 941 66.33 -21.84 -41.60
C LYS A 941 65.11 -22.34 -40.84
N ASP A 942 64.11 -22.84 -41.59
CA ASP A 942 62.86 -23.39 -41.05
C ASP A 942 62.14 -22.44 -40.05
N GLY A 943 62.30 -21.12 -40.25
CA GLY A 943 61.72 -20.06 -39.42
C GLY A 943 62.61 -19.57 -38.26
N ALA A 944 63.72 -20.23 -37.96
CA ALA A 944 64.57 -19.93 -36.79
C ALA A 944 66.03 -19.60 -37.18
N PHE A 945 66.80 -19.12 -36.20
CA PHE A 945 68.25 -18.92 -36.33
C PHE A 945 68.98 -20.20 -36.75
N TYR A 946 69.91 -20.08 -37.70
CA TYR A 946 70.75 -21.17 -38.14
C TYR A 946 72.17 -20.72 -38.52
N PHE A 947 73.17 -21.40 -37.97
CA PHE A 947 74.57 -21.20 -38.36
C PHE A 947 74.99 -22.20 -39.44
N ASN A 948 75.21 -21.70 -40.65
CA ASN A 948 75.72 -22.48 -41.77
C ASN A 948 77.25 -22.44 -41.82
N ALA A 949 77.90 -23.37 -41.14
CA ALA A 949 79.37 -23.48 -41.10
C ALA A 949 80.03 -23.57 -42.49
N GLY A 950 79.36 -24.15 -43.49
CA GLY A 950 79.83 -24.21 -44.88
C GLY A 950 79.75 -22.88 -45.64
N LYS A 951 79.18 -21.84 -45.02
CA LYS A 951 79.08 -20.45 -45.51
C LYS A 951 79.87 -19.47 -44.64
N HIS A 952 80.62 -19.93 -43.64
CA HIS A 952 81.38 -19.08 -42.72
C HIS A 952 82.86 -18.93 -43.14
N ASP A 953 83.39 -17.71 -43.05
CA ASP A 953 84.81 -17.42 -43.24
C ASP A 953 85.59 -17.87 -42.00
N ASN A 954 86.30 -18.99 -42.12
CA ASN A 954 87.06 -19.60 -41.03
C ASN A 954 88.47 -18.96 -40.83
N GLY A 955 88.82 -17.89 -41.55
CA GLY A 955 90.07 -17.17 -41.30
C GLY A 955 90.06 -16.46 -39.94
N ALA A 956 91.25 -16.26 -39.36
CA ALA A 956 91.42 -15.43 -38.17
C ALA A 956 90.93 -13.98 -38.43
N LYS A 957 90.55 -13.28 -37.37
CA LYS A 957 89.96 -11.93 -37.44
C LYS A 957 90.53 -11.00 -36.37
N LEU A 958 90.47 -9.69 -36.57
CA LEU A 958 90.93 -8.69 -35.62
C LEU A 958 89.85 -7.62 -35.42
N VAL A 959 89.15 -7.64 -34.29
CA VAL A 959 88.02 -6.75 -34.00
C VAL A 959 88.35 -5.93 -32.76
N LEU A 960 88.31 -4.60 -32.86
CA LEU A 960 88.68 -3.64 -31.82
C LEU A 960 90.06 -3.92 -31.21
N GLY A 961 91.01 -4.34 -32.05
CA GLY A 961 92.36 -4.76 -31.65
C GLY A 961 92.44 -6.12 -30.93
N THR A 962 91.32 -6.82 -30.75
CA THR A 962 91.25 -8.14 -30.11
C THR A 962 91.22 -9.26 -31.17
N PRO A 963 92.14 -10.24 -31.14
CA PRO A 963 92.19 -11.30 -32.14
C PRO A 963 91.15 -12.40 -31.87
N LEU A 964 90.36 -12.73 -32.89
CA LEU A 964 89.57 -13.96 -32.97
C LEU A 964 90.37 -15.02 -33.73
N ALA A 965 90.42 -16.24 -33.17
CA ALA A 965 91.20 -17.33 -33.74
C ALA A 965 90.59 -17.85 -35.05
N ALA A 966 91.43 -18.43 -35.92
CA ALA A 966 90.92 -19.15 -37.09
C ALA A 966 90.04 -20.34 -36.66
N SER A 967 89.00 -20.61 -37.44
CA SER A 967 88.01 -21.68 -37.22
C SER A 967 87.16 -21.56 -35.93
N GLY A 968 86.92 -20.36 -35.41
CA GLY A 968 85.99 -20.15 -34.28
C GLY A 968 84.51 -20.36 -34.64
N GLY A 969 84.11 -20.11 -35.89
CA GLY A 969 82.77 -20.44 -36.39
C GLY A 969 81.69 -19.57 -35.77
N LEU A 970 80.65 -20.20 -35.19
CA LEU A 970 79.60 -19.49 -34.46
C LEU A 970 80.17 -18.61 -33.33
N MET A 971 81.27 -19.04 -32.70
CA MET A 971 81.92 -18.31 -31.61
C MET A 971 82.61 -17.01 -32.05
N ASP A 972 82.88 -16.81 -33.35
CA ASP A 972 83.43 -15.54 -33.81
C ASP A 972 82.38 -14.43 -33.68
N GLY A 973 81.14 -14.70 -34.09
CA GLY A 973 80.02 -13.76 -33.93
C GLY A 973 79.66 -13.55 -32.45
N GLU A 974 79.53 -14.61 -31.66
CA GLU A 974 79.26 -14.49 -30.21
C GLU A 974 80.39 -13.74 -29.48
N GLY A 975 81.65 -13.94 -29.87
CA GLY A 975 82.80 -13.21 -29.34
C GLY A 975 82.80 -11.72 -29.67
N VAL A 976 82.35 -11.33 -30.87
CA VAL A 976 82.09 -9.91 -31.19
C VAL A 976 81.01 -9.35 -30.26
N LEU A 977 79.90 -10.05 -30.05
CA LEU A 977 78.84 -9.60 -29.15
C LEU A 977 79.33 -9.46 -27.70
N ASP A 978 80.21 -10.35 -27.23
CA ASP A 978 80.85 -10.25 -25.91
C ASP A 978 81.70 -8.98 -25.76
N MET A 979 82.49 -8.63 -26.78
CA MET A 979 83.31 -7.41 -26.80
C MET A 979 82.44 -6.15 -26.82
N LEU A 980 81.45 -6.10 -27.72
CA LEU A 980 80.59 -4.93 -27.90
C LEU A 980 79.70 -4.67 -26.67
N ALA A 981 79.15 -5.72 -26.04
CA ALA A 981 78.33 -5.59 -24.84
C ALA A 981 79.12 -5.05 -23.62
N ARG A 982 80.45 -5.17 -23.61
CA ARG A 982 81.33 -4.72 -22.53
C ARG A 982 82.08 -3.42 -22.83
N HIS A 983 81.88 -2.83 -24.01
CA HIS A 983 82.62 -1.64 -24.42
C HIS A 983 82.12 -0.34 -23.75
N ALA A 984 83.03 0.56 -23.40
CA ALA A 984 82.70 1.82 -22.72
C ALA A 984 81.77 2.73 -23.55
N SER A 985 81.96 2.74 -24.88
CA SER A 985 81.08 3.48 -25.80
C SER A 985 79.65 2.94 -25.82
N THR A 986 79.47 1.61 -25.71
CA THR A 986 78.16 0.96 -25.57
C THR A 986 77.46 1.39 -24.27
N ALA A 987 78.18 1.33 -23.16
CA ALA A 987 77.69 1.81 -21.86
C ALA A 987 77.28 3.30 -21.92
N ASN A 988 78.04 4.13 -22.64
CA ASN A 988 77.72 5.55 -22.81
C ASN A 988 76.50 5.80 -23.72
N ARG A 989 76.40 5.08 -24.85
CA ARG A 989 75.29 5.19 -25.80
C ARG A 989 73.97 4.75 -25.16
N LEU A 990 73.93 3.58 -24.53
CA LEU A 990 72.74 3.05 -23.87
C LEU A 990 72.29 3.95 -22.73
N CYS A 991 73.21 4.39 -21.86
CA CYS A 991 72.88 5.32 -20.80
C CYS A 991 72.43 6.69 -21.30
N SER A 992 72.94 7.16 -22.44
CA SER A 992 72.42 8.38 -23.07
C SER A 992 70.97 8.18 -23.52
N LYS A 993 70.66 7.08 -24.25
CA LYS A 993 69.28 6.78 -24.66
C LYS A 993 68.33 6.57 -23.47
N LEU A 994 68.75 5.87 -22.42
CA LEU A 994 67.92 5.62 -21.22
C LEU A 994 67.69 6.89 -20.37
N VAL A 995 68.69 7.77 -20.24
CA VAL A 995 68.50 9.08 -19.60
C VAL A 995 67.61 9.98 -20.46
N THR A 996 67.71 9.90 -21.79
CA THR A 996 66.80 10.59 -22.71
C THR A 996 65.36 10.08 -22.62
N LEU A 997 65.15 8.77 -22.45
CA LEU A 997 63.83 8.18 -22.22
C LEU A 997 63.22 8.66 -20.89
N PHE A 998 63.92 8.45 -19.77
CA PHE A 998 63.31 8.63 -18.45
C PHE A 998 63.35 10.07 -17.92
N VAL A 999 64.39 10.87 -18.22
CA VAL A 999 64.66 12.13 -17.51
C VAL A 999 64.43 13.38 -18.37
N SER A 1000 65.08 13.51 -19.53
CA SER A 1000 65.04 14.75 -20.32
C SER A 1000 65.49 14.52 -21.76
N ASP A 1001 64.88 15.22 -22.73
CA ASP A 1001 65.24 15.13 -24.14
C ASP A 1001 66.74 15.34 -24.41
N ALA A 1002 67.42 16.16 -23.60
CA ALA A 1002 68.87 16.27 -23.59
C ALA A 1002 69.49 15.37 -22.49
N PRO A 1003 70.35 14.39 -22.82
CA PRO A 1003 70.87 13.44 -21.84
C PRO A 1003 71.81 14.12 -20.83
N VAL A 1004 71.49 14.01 -19.54
CA VAL A 1004 72.23 14.68 -18.46
C VAL A 1004 73.59 14.00 -18.25
N ALA A 1005 74.66 14.59 -18.78
CA ALA A 1005 76.00 13.99 -18.82
C ALA A 1005 76.51 13.45 -17.47
N GLY A 1006 76.24 14.15 -16.37
CA GLY A 1006 76.60 13.70 -15.02
C GLY A 1006 75.86 12.46 -14.54
N LEU A 1007 74.64 12.22 -15.02
CA LEU A 1007 73.88 10.99 -14.75
C LEU A 1007 74.27 9.87 -15.72
N VAL A 1008 74.46 10.20 -17.01
CA VAL A 1008 74.98 9.25 -18.02
C VAL A 1008 76.29 8.63 -17.54
N SER A 1009 77.23 9.43 -17.02
CA SER A 1009 78.50 8.94 -16.48
C SER A 1009 78.32 7.92 -15.34
N ARG A 1010 77.40 8.18 -14.39
CA ARG A 1010 77.10 7.24 -13.28
C ARG A 1010 76.43 5.96 -13.78
N CYS A 1011 75.46 6.11 -14.67
CA CYS A 1011 74.79 5.00 -15.34
C CYS A 1011 75.79 4.10 -16.09
N SER A 1012 76.72 4.69 -16.87
CA SER A 1012 77.72 3.92 -17.63
C SER A 1012 78.70 3.20 -16.70
N ALA A 1013 79.05 3.80 -15.55
CA ALA A 1013 79.85 3.13 -14.53
C ALA A 1013 79.12 1.93 -13.93
N THR A 1014 77.82 2.04 -13.59
CA THR A 1014 77.00 0.89 -13.16
C THR A 1014 76.95 -0.19 -14.25
N PHE A 1015 76.69 0.19 -15.50
CA PHE A 1015 76.58 -0.75 -16.63
C PHE A 1015 77.84 -1.61 -16.79
N LEU A 1016 79.03 -0.98 -16.75
CA LEU A 1016 80.31 -1.69 -16.87
C LEU A 1016 80.64 -2.49 -15.61
N ALA A 1017 80.35 -1.98 -14.42
CA ALA A 1017 80.60 -2.68 -13.16
C ALA A 1017 79.70 -3.91 -12.95
N GLN A 1018 78.53 -3.95 -13.59
CA GLN A 1018 77.55 -5.03 -13.51
C GLN A 1018 77.47 -5.87 -14.81
N ALA A 1019 78.50 -5.84 -15.66
CA ALA A 1019 78.50 -6.51 -16.96
C ALA A 1019 78.23 -8.02 -16.92
N ASP A 1020 78.54 -8.67 -15.80
CA ASP A 1020 78.33 -10.11 -15.55
C ASP A 1020 77.08 -10.40 -14.69
N ALA A 1021 76.31 -9.38 -14.30
CA ALA A 1021 75.12 -9.54 -13.47
C ALA A 1021 73.89 -9.91 -14.33
N PRO A 1022 73.04 -10.86 -13.88
CA PRO A 1022 71.83 -11.24 -14.62
C PRO A 1022 70.75 -10.14 -14.62
N ASP A 1023 70.87 -9.15 -13.73
CA ASP A 1023 69.98 -8.01 -13.54
C ASP A 1023 70.66 -6.65 -13.87
N GLN A 1024 71.71 -6.68 -14.69
CA GLN A 1024 72.51 -5.50 -15.08
C GLN A 1024 71.63 -4.29 -15.45
N ILE A 1025 70.63 -4.50 -16.31
CA ILE A 1025 69.72 -3.45 -16.78
C ILE A 1025 68.84 -2.95 -15.63
N ALA A 1026 68.34 -3.81 -14.74
CA ALA A 1026 67.61 -3.36 -13.56
C ALA A 1026 68.46 -2.44 -12.66
N GLN A 1027 69.73 -2.78 -12.42
CA GLN A 1027 70.66 -1.95 -11.65
C GLN A 1027 71.02 -0.62 -12.34
N VAL A 1028 71.15 -0.64 -13.67
CA VAL A 1028 71.39 0.54 -14.51
C VAL A 1028 70.17 1.48 -14.52
N VAL A 1029 68.97 0.95 -14.71
CA VAL A 1029 67.71 1.70 -14.66
C VAL A 1029 67.45 2.22 -13.24
N TRP A 1030 67.75 1.46 -12.19
CA TRP A 1030 67.74 1.95 -10.80
C TRP A 1030 68.68 3.15 -10.58
N THR A 1031 69.86 3.15 -11.19
CA THR A 1031 70.81 4.27 -11.13
C THR A 1031 70.22 5.57 -11.73
N ILE A 1032 69.31 5.44 -12.71
CA ILE A 1032 68.58 6.55 -13.32
C ILE A 1032 67.36 6.93 -12.47
N LEU A 1033 66.49 5.98 -12.13
CA LEU A 1033 65.19 6.24 -11.50
C LEU A 1033 65.29 6.57 -10.00
N ASN A 1034 66.40 6.23 -9.33
CA ASN A 1034 66.69 6.67 -7.96
C ASN A 1034 67.63 7.90 -7.92
N SER A 1035 67.80 8.61 -9.04
CA SER A 1035 68.68 9.79 -9.12
C SER A 1035 68.01 11.07 -8.61
N PRO A 1036 68.79 12.05 -8.08
CA PRO A 1036 68.28 13.39 -7.78
C PRO A 1036 67.73 14.11 -9.02
N GLU A 1037 68.24 13.81 -10.21
CA GLU A 1037 67.77 14.36 -11.48
C GLU A 1037 66.33 13.88 -11.79
N PHE A 1038 66.01 12.61 -11.58
CA PHE A 1038 64.67 12.05 -11.82
C PHE A 1038 63.69 12.29 -10.66
N LEU A 1039 64.10 12.04 -9.42
CA LEU A 1039 63.23 12.19 -8.23
C LEU A 1039 63.06 13.65 -7.79
N GLY A 1040 63.99 14.54 -8.18
CA GLY A 1040 63.90 15.98 -7.92
C GLY A 1040 62.85 16.69 -8.77
N SER A 1041 62.70 18.00 -8.58
CA SER A 1041 61.71 18.82 -9.31
C SER A 1041 62.19 19.32 -10.67
N THR A 1042 63.50 19.24 -10.95
CA THR A 1042 64.16 19.95 -12.07
C THR A 1042 63.70 19.51 -13.46
N TYR A 1043 63.28 18.26 -13.63
CA TYR A 1043 62.99 17.66 -14.94
C TYR A 1043 61.55 17.13 -15.10
N ARG A 1044 60.69 17.31 -14.08
CA ARG A 1044 59.29 16.82 -14.13
C ARG A 1044 58.44 17.65 -15.10
N GLY A 1045 57.57 17.01 -15.88
CA GLY A 1045 56.64 17.72 -16.78
C GLY A 1045 57.31 18.36 -18.00
N GLN A 1046 58.44 17.81 -18.47
CA GLN A 1046 59.26 18.40 -19.53
C GLN A 1046 59.37 17.55 -20.79
N LYS A 1047 59.04 16.24 -20.73
CA LYS A 1047 59.04 15.39 -21.93
C LYS A 1047 57.67 15.46 -22.61
N PHE A 1048 57.64 15.56 -23.93
CA PHE A 1048 56.39 15.48 -24.69
C PHE A 1048 56.04 14.01 -24.98
N LYS A 1049 54.80 13.59 -24.72
CA LYS A 1049 54.34 12.20 -24.92
C LYS A 1049 54.48 11.79 -26.39
N THR A 1050 55.15 10.68 -26.66
CA THR A 1050 55.08 9.98 -27.96
C THR A 1050 53.63 9.61 -28.32
N PRO A 1051 53.32 9.29 -29.59
CA PRO A 1051 52.01 8.74 -29.95
C PRO A 1051 51.61 7.49 -29.15
N LEU A 1052 52.56 6.60 -28.86
CA LEU A 1052 52.35 5.40 -28.05
C LEU A 1052 51.98 5.76 -26.60
N GLU A 1053 52.78 6.60 -25.94
CA GLU A 1053 52.48 7.06 -24.58
C GLU A 1053 51.12 7.75 -24.52
N LEU A 1054 50.80 8.65 -25.47
CA LEU A 1054 49.50 9.30 -25.53
C LEU A 1054 48.35 8.29 -25.65
N ALA A 1055 48.44 7.36 -26.59
CA ALA A 1055 47.35 6.42 -26.88
C ALA A 1055 47.04 5.47 -25.72
N VAL A 1056 48.08 4.99 -25.04
CA VAL A 1056 47.95 4.06 -23.92
C VAL A 1056 47.56 4.81 -22.63
N ASP A 1057 48.14 5.98 -22.34
CA ASP A 1057 47.79 6.82 -21.18
C ASP A 1057 46.35 7.33 -21.23
N SER A 1058 45.89 7.83 -22.40
CA SER A 1058 44.49 8.24 -22.55
C SER A 1058 43.54 7.07 -22.39
N THR A 1059 43.85 5.91 -22.97
CA THR A 1059 42.97 4.73 -22.89
C THR A 1059 42.90 4.19 -21.45
N ARG A 1060 44.05 4.02 -20.79
CA ARG A 1060 44.12 3.51 -19.41
C ARG A 1060 43.49 4.46 -18.39
N ASN A 1061 43.83 5.75 -18.42
CA ASN A 1061 43.30 6.70 -17.44
C ASN A 1061 41.77 6.83 -17.59
N LEU A 1062 41.25 6.94 -18.82
CA LEU A 1062 39.80 7.04 -19.05
C LEU A 1062 39.04 5.72 -18.78
N GLY A 1063 39.73 4.59 -18.61
CA GLY A 1063 39.10 3.28 -18.40
C GLY A 1063 38.47 2.72 -19.68
N GLY A 1064 39.15 2.91 -20.82
CA GLY A 1064 38.72 2.41 -22.12
C GLY A 1064 39.04 0.92 -22.29
N GLU A 1065 38.04 0.13 -22.69
CA GLU A 1065 38.16 -1.32 -22.89
C GLU A 1065 38.56 -1.67 -24.34
N SER A 1066 39.78 -1.28 -24.73
CA SER A 1066 40.38 -1.55 -26.05
C SER A 1066 40.68 -3.05 -26.28
N SER A 1067 40.56 -3.52 -27.53
CA SER A 1067 41.05 -4.84 -27.94
C SER A 1067 42.54 -4.85 -28.33
N GLY A 1068 43.20 -3.69 -28.35
CA GLY A 1068 44.54 -3.47 -28.92
C GLY A 1068 44.52 -3.16 -30.41
N ASP A 1069 43.64 -3.80 -31.18
CA ASP A 1069 43.56 -3.69 -32.64
C ASP A 1069 43.18 -2.27 -33.12
N ASP A 1070 42.36 -1.56 -32.36
CA ASP A 1070 41.95 -0.19 -32.69
C ASP A 1070 43.07 0.83 -32.42
N LEU A 1071 43.88 0.62 -31.39
CA LEU A 1071 45.09 1.42 -31.16
C LEU A 1071 46.18 1.11 -32.20
N ALA A 1072 46.35 -0.15 -32.61
CA ALA A 1072 47.24 -0.54 -33.71
C ALA A 1072 46.90 0.21 -35.01
N LEU A 1073 45.60 0.42 -35.28
CA LEU A 1073 45.15 1.22 -36.41
C LEU A 1073 45.31 2.74 -36.23
N GLU A 1074 45.38 3.27 -35.01
CA GLU A 1074 45.48 4.71 -34.73
C GLU A 1074 46.92 5.23 -34.65
N LEU A 1075 47.85 4.42 -34.16
CA LEU A 1075 49.26 4.80 -33.98
C LEU A 1075 49.97 5.19 -35.30
N PRO A 1076 49.79 4.48 -36.43
CA PRO A 1076 50.27 4.93 -37.74
C PRO A 1076 49.67 6.26 -38.22
N LYS A 1077 48.43 6.60 -37.82
CA LYS A 1077 47.78 7.90 -38.15
C LYS A 1077 48.43 9.08 -37.40
N MET A 1078 49.12 8.78 -36.31
CA MET A 1078 50.00 9.69 -35.56
C MET A 1078 51.50 9.47 -35.92
N GLY A 1079 51.79 8.76 -37.01
CA GLY A 1079 53.14 8.62 -37.58
C GLY A 1079 54.10 7.69 -36.81
N MET A 1080 53.59 6.76 -36.01
CA MET A 1080 54.37 5.82 -35.21
C MET A 1080 53.73 4.41 -35.31
N GLY A 1081 53.97 3.68 -36.39
CA GLY A 1081 53.54 2.29 -36.50
C GLY A 1081 54.57 1.37 -35.83
N LEU A 1082 54.14 0.47 -34.93
CA LEU A 1082 55.08 -0.47 -34.31
C LEU A 1082 55.62 -1.43 -35.40
N TYR A 1083 56.85 -1.92 -35.24
CA TYR A 1083 57.56 -2.82 -36.18
C TYR A 1083 57.68 -2.33 -37.65
N THR A 1084 57.23 -1.12 -37.98
CA THR A 1084 57.08 -0.62 -39.35
C THR A 1084 57.89 0.65 -39.63
N ASN A 1085 58.86 0.95 -38.78
CA ASN A 1085 59.86 1.99 -39.01
C ASN A 1085 60.85 1.56 -40.09
N SER A 1086 60.94 2.28 -41.21
CA SER A 1086 61.84 1.95 -42.32
C SER A 1086 63.31 2.31 -42.09
N SER A 1087 63.64 2.87 -40.92
CA SER A 1087 65.02 3.18 -40.51
C SER A 1087 65.43 2.31 -39.31
N PRO A 1088 66.60 1.65 -39.33
CA PRO A 1088 67.09 0.86 -38.19
C PRO A 1088 67.50 1.70 -36.96
N THR A 1089 67.23 3.02 -36.99
CA THR A 1089 67.54 3.96 -35.89
C THR A 1089 66.52 3.94 -34.75
N GLY A 1090 65.33 3.35 -34.98
CA GLY A 1090 64.18 3.52 -34.10
C GLY A 1090 63.43 4.84 -34.30
N TYR A 1091 62.29 4.95 -33.65
CA TYR A 1091 61.57 6.20 -33.42
C TYR A 1091 62.29 7.06 -32.38
N ALA A 1092 62.18 8.39 -32.51
CA ALA A 1092 62.85 9.31 -31.60
C ALA A 1092 62.11 9.46 -30.25
N GLU A 1093 62.87 9.38 -29.16
CA GLU A 1093 62.40 9.60 -27.79
C GLU A 1093 62.32 11.10 -27.41
N THR A 1094 62.56 12.02 -28.35
CA THR A 1094 62.56 13.48 -28.15
C THR A 1094 61.28 14.12 -28.66
N GLY A 1095 60.78 15.13 -27.96
CA GLY A 1095 59.48 15.77 -28.22
C GLY A 1095 59.42 16.57 -29.52
N ASP A 1096 60.56 17.09 -29.99
CA ASP A 1096 60.69 17.85 -31.24
C ASP A 1096 60.18 17.08 -32.47
N ARG A 1097 60.39 15.75 -32.50
CA ARG A 1097 59.92 14.86 -33.56
C ARG A 1097 58.39 14.72 -33.60
N TRP A 1098 57.71 15.02 -32.50
CA TRP A 1098 56.28 14.79 -32.28
C TRP A 1098 55.45 16.07 -32.18
N ILE A 1099 56.07 17.23 -31.94
CA ILE A 1099 55.40 18.53 -31.78
C ILE A 1099 55.40 19.34 -33.10
N SER A 1100 54.47 19.01 -34.00
CA SER A 1100 54.21 19.79 -35.22
C SER A 1100 52.71 19.97 -35.45
N SER A 1101 52.31 20.99 -36.23
CA SER A 1101 50.89 21.30 -36.49
C SER A 1101 50.09 20.11 -37.05
N GLY A 1102 50.74 19.27 -37.89
CA GLY A 1102 50.14 18.04 -38.40
C GLY A 1102 49.97 16.97 -37.31
N GLN A 1103 50.98 16.78 -36.45
CA GLN A 1103 50.94 15.80 -35.37
C GLN A 1103 49.96 16.18 -34.27
N LEU A 1104 49.93 17.45 -33.85
CA LEU A 1104 48.94 17.96 -32.88
C LEU A 1104 47.51 17.74 -33.40
N LEU A 1105 47.27 17.98 -34.69
CA LEU A 1105 45.98 17.70 -35.32
C LEU A 1105 45.66 16.19 -35.36
N SER A 1106 46.62 15.31 -35.68
CA SER A 1106 46.40 13.85 -35.62
C SER A 1106 46.11 13.35 -34.20
N ARG A 1107 46.78 13.90 -33.18
CA ARG A 1107 46.55 13.57 -31.76
C ARG A 1107 45.18 14.01 -31.27
N ILE A 1108 44.78 15.26 -31.56
CA ILE A 1108 43.42 15.76 -31.28
C ILE A 1108 42.38 14.88 -31.99
N ARG A 1109 42.61 14.53 -33.27
CA ARG A 1109 41.72 13.63 -34.03
C ARG A 1109 41.60 12.23 -33.43
N PHE A 1110 42.65 11.69 -32.80
CA PHE A 1110 42.60 10.41 -32.09
C PHE A 1110 41.76 10.53 -30.81
N LEU A 1111 42.03 11.54 -29.97
CA LEU A 1111 41.23 11.84 -28.77
C LEU A 1111 39.75 12.09 -29.12
N ASP A 1112 39.49 12.73 -30.26
CA ASP A 1112 38.14 12.96 -30.80
C ASP A 1112 37.37 11.66 -31.08
N ARG A 1113 38.07 10.60 -31.54
CA ARG A 1113 37.53 9.25 -31.78
C ARG A 1113 37.35 8.48 -30.48
N LEU A 1114 38.36 8.45 -29.62
CA LEU A 1114 38.30 7.79 -28.30
C LEU A 1114 37.14 8.31 -27.43
N LEU A 1115 36.90 9.62 -27.49
CA LEU A 1115 35.80 10.30 -26.78
C LEU A 1115 34.59 10.59 -27.69
N ALA A 1116 34.39 9.87 -28.79
CA ALA A 1116 33.20 10.01 -29.63
C ALA A 1116 31.93 9.57 -28.87
N ALA A 1117 30.86 10.38 -28.90
CA ALA A 1117 29.61 10.05 -28.19
C ALA A 1117 28.90 8.81 -28.75
N THR A 1118 29.09 8.53 -30.04
CA THR A 1118 28.69 7.28 -30.72
C THR A 1118 29.96 6.62 -31.26
N PRO A 1119 30.64 5.73 -30.49
CA PRO A 1119 31.81 5.02 -30.98
C PRO A 1119 31.46 4.12 -32.17
N ALA A 1120 32.42 3.91 -33.07
CA ALA A 1120 32.24 2.99 -34.18
C ALA A 1120 32.35 1.53 -33.71
N SER A 1121 31.71 0.60 -34.42
CA SER A 1121 31.84 -0.83 -34.11
C SER A 1121 33.32 -1.26 -34.15
N GLY A 1122 33.79 -1.90 -33.08
CA GLY A 1122 35.19 -2.29 -32.92
C GLY A 1122 36.15 -1.20 -32.43
N THR A 1123 35.66 -0.05 -31.95
CA THR A 1123 36.49 0.97 -31.28
C THR A 1123 36.32 0.93 -29.76
N THR A 1124 37.36 1.33 -29.02
CA THR A 1124 37.42 1.38 -27.56
C THR A 1124 36.20 2.09 -26.95
N PRO A 1125 35.37 1.40 -26.16
CA PRO A 1125 34.31 2.05 -25.40
C PRO A 1125 34.90 2.66 -24.12
N VAL A 1126 34.73 3.97 -23.98
CA VAL A 1126 34.88 4.74 -22.73
C VAL A 1126 33.47 5.04 -22.18
N ASN A 1127 33.31 5.20 -20.87
CA ASN A 1127 32.08 5.74 -20.26
C ASN A 1127 32.45 6.62 -19.05
N LEU A 1128 32.45 7.93 -19.24
CA LEU A 1128 32.94 8.88 -18.22
C LEU A 1128 31.94 9.03 -17.08
N LEU A 1129 30.64 9.03 -17.38
CA LEU A 1129 29.55 9.16 -16.42
C LEU A 1129 29.53 7.99 -15.45
N ALA A 1130 29.58 6.75 -15.93
CA ALA A 1130 29.65 5.57 -15.06
C ALA A 1130 30.94 5.60 -14.20
N LYS A 1131 32.06 6.03 -14.77
CA LYS A 1131 33.36 6.14 -14.06
C LYS A 1131 33.37 7.25 -13.01
N ALA A 1132 32.59 8.31 -13.17
CA ALA A 1132 32.38 9.37 -12.18
C ALA A 1132 31.36 8.95 -11.09
N GLN A 1133 30.22 8.36 -11.49
CA GLN A 1133 29.20 7.83 -10.58
C GLN A 1133 29.77 6.74 -9.66
N ALA A 1134 30.66 5.87 -10.16
CA ALA A 1134 31.38 4.87 -9.37
C ALA A 1134 32.27 5.46 -8.26
N ARG A 1135 32.59 6.76 -8.32
CA ARG A 1135 33.32 7.51 -7.27
C ARG A 1135 32.40 8.36 -6.38
N GLY A 1136 31.09 8.36 -6.63
CA GLY A 1136 30.15 9.28 -6.00
C GLY A 1136 30.35 10.75 -6.44
N MET A 1137 30.89 10.98 -7.63
CA MET A 1137 31.01 12.32 -8.21
C MET A 1137 29.72 12.66 -8.96
N GLU A 1138 28.88 13.44 -8.30
CA GLU A 1138 27.49 13.70 -8.73
C GLU A 1138 27.24 15.18 -9.06
N THR A 1139 28.12 16.05 -8.57
CA THR A 1139 28.13 17.52 -8.71
C THR A 1139 29.11 18.00 -9.79
N ALA A 1140 28.88 19.16 -10.39
CA ALA A 1140 29.73 19.77 -11.43
C ALA A 1140 31.20 19.90 -11.01
N GLU A 1141 31.45 20.51 -9.86
CA GLU A 1141 32.79 20.68 -9.26
C GLU A 1141 33.46 19.32 -8.95
N GLY A 1142 32.67 18.32 -8.55
CA GLY A 1142 33.14 16.95 -8.30
C GLY A 1142 33.60 16.22 -9.57
N VAL A 1143 32.81 16.27 -10.65
CA VAL A 1143 33.18 15.63 -11.91
C VAL A 1143 34.30 16.37 -12.65
N VAL A 1144 34.30 17.71 -12.63
CA VAL A 1144 35.41 18.54 -13.15
C VAL A 1144 36.69 18.23 -12.40
N GLY A 1145 36.64 18.23 -11.06
CA GLY A 1145 37.80 17.94 -10.24
C GLY A 1145 38.33 16.52 -10.39
N TYR A 1146 37.46 15.53 -10.52
CA TYR A 1146 37.86 14.15 -10.78
C TYR A 1146 38.51 13.97 -12.16
N LEU A 1147 37.96 14.57 -13.22
CA LEU A 1147 38.54 14.50 -14.57
C LEU A 1147 39.87 15.26 -14.68
N LEU A 1148 39.99 16.45 -14.07
CA LEU A 1148 41.28 17.15 -13.99
C LEU A 1148 42.32 16.36 -13.19
N GLN A 1149 41.95 15.71 -12.08
CA GLN A 1149 42.84 14.79 -11.37
C GLN A 1149 43.15 13.52 -12.18
N LEU A 1150 42.27 13.12 -13.11
CA LEU A 1150 42.45 11.91 -13.91
C LEU A 1150 43.53 12.08 -14.98
N SER A 1151 43.53 13.25 -15.63
CA SER A 1151 44.38 13.53 -16.79
C SER A 1151 45.58 14.43 -16.45
N LEU A 1152 45.47 15.33 -15.46
CA LEU A 1152 46.57 16.23 -15.03
C LEU A 1152 47.10 15.93 -13.61
N GLY A 1153 46.43 15.08 -12.84
CA GLY A 1153 46.85 14.70 -11.50
C GLY A 1153 47.06 15.91 -10.56
N PRO A 1154 48.19 15.99 -9.83
CA PRO A 1154 48.51 17.09 -8.91
C PRO A 1154 49.09 18.34 -9.62
N THR A 1155 49.04 18.42 -10.95
CA THR A 1155 49.50 19.59 -11.73
C THR A 1155 48.37 20.57 -12.06
N ALA A 1156 47.11 20.12 -12.01
CA ALA A 1156 45.95 20.95 -12.33
C ALA A 1156 45.89 22.26 -11.51
N THR A 1157 45.42 23.32 -12.15
CA THR A 1157 45.39 24.70 -11.62
C THR A 1157 43.97 25.19 -11.35
N LYS A 1158 43.85 26.30 -10.62
CA LYS A 1158 42.56 26.99 -10.40
C LYS A 1158 41.96 27.47 -11.73
N ALA A 1159 42.74 28.05 -12.62
CA ALA A 1159 42.29 28.46 -13.95
C ALA A 1159 41.69 27.29 -14.77
N GLN A 1160 42.33 26.10 -14.74
CA GLN A 1160 41.80 24.90 -15.42
C GLN A 1160 40.52 24.36 -14.77
N ARG A 1161 40.39 24.43 -13.43
CA ARG A 1161 39.13 24.14 -12.71
C ARG A 1161 37.99 25.05 -13.15
N GLU A 1162 38.26 26.35 -13.22
CA GLU A 1162 37.25 27.36 -13.57
C GLU A 1162 36.83 27.27 -15.05
N LEU A 1163 37.77 27.01 -15.96
CA LEU A 1163 37.46 26.67 -17.35
C LEU A 1163 36.66 25.36 -17.46
N GLY A 1164 37.00 24.34 -16.68
CA GLY A 1164 36.27 23.07 -16.67
C GLY A 1164 34.81 23.23 -16.20
N LEU A 1165 34.58 24.04 -15.17
CA LEU A 1165 33.22 24.44 -14.72
C LEU A 1165 32.48 25.22 -15.80
N SER A 1166 33.13 26.21 -16.43
CA SER A 1166 32.57 27.02 -17.52
C SER A 1166 32.11 26.15 -18.69
N ILE A 1167 32.98 25.26 -19.19
CA ILE A 1167 32.67 24.31 -20.27
C ILE A 1167 31.54 23.37 -19.86
N LEU A 1168 31.59 22.79 -18.66
CA LEU A 1168 30.59 21.81 -18.22
C LEU A 1168 29.20 22.45 -18.05
N THR A 1169 29.14 23.65 -17.47
CA THR A 1169 27.88 24.32 -17.05
C THR A 1169 27.41 25.43 -17.99
N GLN A 1170 28.12 25.68 -19.08
CA GLN A 1170 27.90 26.81 -20.01
C GLN A 1170 27.83 28.15 -19.25
N ASP A 1171 28.90 28.47 -18.51
CA ASP A 1171 28.99 29.64 -17.62
C ASP A 1171 27.83 29.74 -16.60
N GLY A 1172 27.35 28.58 -16.13
CA GLY A 1172 26.21 28.46 -15.22
C GLY A 1172 24.82 28.54 -15.87
N ALA A 1173 24.73 28.81 -17.18
CA ALA A 1173 23.45 28.88 -17.89
C ALA A 1173 22.76 27.51 -18.05
N LEU A 1174 23.50 26.41 -17.89
CA LEU A 1174 23.00 25.05 -18.06
C LEU A 1174 23.58 24.14 -16.94
N PRO A 1175 22.88 23.97 -15.81
CA PRO A 1175 23.34 23.13 -14.70
C PRO A 1175 23.75 21.71 -15.14
N TYR A 1176 24.67 21.11 -14.39
CA TYR A 1176 25.07 19.71 -14.59
C TYR A 1176 24.32 18.82 -13.61
N PHE A 1177 23.78 17.71 -14.11
CA PHE A 1177 23.22 16.66 -13.27
C PHE A 1177 23.75 15.31 -13.77
N ASN A 1178 24.20 14.44 -12.87
CA ASN A 1178 24.72 13.10 -13.22
C ASN A 1178 23.65 12.13 -13.77
N TRP A 1179 22.39 12.56 -13.87
CA TRP A 1179 21.27 11.82 -14.45
C TRP A 1179 20.68 12.47 -15.71
N SER A 1180 21.20 13.63 -16.15
CA SER A 1180 20.64 14.29 -17.34
C SER A 1180 21.03 13.57 -18.64
N PRO A 1181 20.16 13.50 -19.68
CA PRO A 1181 20.43 12.71 -20.89
C PRO A 1181 21.67 13.15 -21.68
N ASP A 1182 22.11 14.39 -21.49
CA ASP A 1182 23.28 15.03 -22.09
C ASP A 1182 24.57 14.89 -21.25
N ALA A 1183 24.50 14.34 -20.03
CA ALA A 1183 25.61 14.34 -19.07
C ALA A 1183 26.89 13.71 -19.63
N GLU A 1184 26.78 12.51 -20.22
CA GLU A 1184 27.92 11.80 -20.82
C GLU A 1184 28.50 12.54 -22.04
N VAL A 1185 27.67 13.25 -22.81
CA VAL A 1185 28.12 14.07 -23.95
C VAL A 1185 28.92 15.27 -23.46
N ARG A 1186 28.46 15.92 -22.38
CA ARG A 1186 29.14 17.07 -21.77
C ARG A 1186 30.43 16.68 -21.05
N LEU A 1187 30.46 15.53 -20.37
CA LEU A 1187 31.71 14.99 -19.82
C LEU A 1187 32.74 14.70 -20.93
N ARG A 1188 32.33 14.17 -22.09
CA ARG A 1188 33.22 13.97 -23.25
C ARG A 1188 33.72 15.29 -23.84
N GLN A 1189 32.88 16.31 -23.91
CA GLN A 1189 33.29 17.65 -24.37
C GLN A 1189 34.31 18.29 -23.42
N LEU A 1190 34.08 18.18 -22.11
CA LEU A 1190 35.01 18.61 -21.06
C LEU A 1190 36.34 17.86 -21.16
N GLU A 1191 36.32 16.52 -21.23
CA GLU A 1191 37.56 15.73 -21.27
C GLU A 1191 38.36 15.97 -22.55
N LYS A 1192 37.70 16.14 -23.71
CA LYS A 1192 38.37 16.56 -24.95
C LYS A 1192 39.08 17.90 -24.78
N ALA A 1193 38.49 18.85 -24.07
CA ALA A 1193 39.13 20.13 -23.78
C ALA A 1193 40.32 19.98 -22.80
N ILE A 1194 40.19 19.16 -21.76
CA ILE A 1194 41.28 18.86 -20.81
C ILE A 1194 42.46 18.20 -21.53
N MET A 1195 42.21 17.19 -22.36
CA MET A 1195 43.26 16.47 -23.09
C MET A 1195 43.88 17.27 -24.25
N ALA A 1196 43.20 18.33 -24.72
CA ALA A 1196 43.75 19.28 -25.69
C ALA A 1196 44.70 20.32 -25.05
N LEU A 1197 44.75 20.41 -23.70
CA LEU A 1197 45.68 21.30 -22.99
C LEU A 1197 47.14 20.86 -23.23
N PRO A 1198 48.08 21.82 -23.36
CA PRO A 1198 49.51 21.51 -23.43
C PRO A 1198 49.96 20.64 -22.24
N GLU A 1199 49.47 20.91 -21.03
CA GLU A 1199 49.85 20.20 -19.81
C GLU A 1199 49.53 18.70 -19.84
N TYR A 1200 48.53 18.25 -20.62
CA TYR A 1200 48.24 16.83 -20.80
C TYR A 1200 49.23 16.13 -21.77
N GLN A 1201 49.80 16.91 -22.70
CA GLN A 1201 50.73 16.41 -23.72
C GLN A 1201 52.16 16.24 -23.18
N TYR A 1202 52.47 16.77 -22.00
CA TYR A 1202 53.77 16.66 -21.31
C TYR A 1202 53.72 15.71 -20.09
N GLN A 1203 54.91 15.35 -19.56
CA GLN A 1203 55.16 14.36 -18.48
C GLN A 1203 56.54 14.56 -17.81
#